data_AF-A0AA92DR35-F1
#
_entry.id   AF-A0AA92DR35-F1
#
_cell.length_a   1.000
_cell.length_b   1.000
_cell.length_c   1.000
_cell.angle_alpha   90.00
_cell.angle_beta   90.00
_cell.angle_gamma   90.00
#
_symmetry.space_group_name_H-M   'P 1'
#
loop_
_entity.id
_entity.type
_entity.pdbx_description
1 polymer ?
#
loop_
_entity_poly.entity_id
_entity_poly.type
_entity_poly.pdbx_seq_one_letter_code
_entity_poly.pdbx_strand_id
1 'polypeptide(L)'
;MSARPLPPDLAETAARLRAGGGRRFWRILEQVAESAPFHRYLAEEFPGLALPETGRREVLRAMAASILLAGLTGCGKEEAVPYVVQPELAVPGRPRFYATAVPFEGFVQPVLAETHEGRPTRLDGNADHPLARGSVNPTALDAYSQAAVLEFYDPDRSQTPRHLDRPATWDAFAAAVAAQRADWQADGGRGVRLLTGAITSPTLLRHIDALRHQFPELRWHVHEAIGSERREEGTQLAFGRPLAVHPRLDRADVVVSLGDDLLGTGPAQLRNAFGWAARRMQGRLPDNLPRLMVAEATPTTTGAVAAERVPVEAARLPLLVHVLARALSVPGAAGEMTLTERERVWVDEAIKLLRGHGDRALVTAGTELPPEAQATTHRINAALRTGAVAYTAPVTASAEPLADLVRAMDGGEVRALLMLDVNPAYTAPADLGFAEACERVPFRLHAGLHADETAALCHWHAPMAHALESWGDGRAVDGTATILQPTIRPIFGGRSLVEITAMLAGDPFAGAQALVRDTWRDRLADDTAWRRMLHQGFVEGTTEAPVEVSPVSGSIAAPPEPGSGLELTLRPDPCLWDGRRANVAWLQELPKPISKISWDSHAAVSPALARQRDLKDGDIVELGIGGRTLRAPVLVQPGQAERSVTLFLGNGRRRAGRVGDGVGVDAYALRGSGAPWTATGLELRKTGERRPLVTTQPHHEIAEAEPIRVVTPDSPTLKPIEETPPSLYPDWSYPQNAWAMAIDTDLCIGCNACVIACQAENNVPPVGREQVAMGREMLWLRVDSYYDGAPEDPRIHFLPVPCMHCEKAPCEVGCPVNATVHSPDGINEQVYNRCIGTRTCSSYCPYKVRRFNFFEYGQIAADQQGLQYNPDVTVRARGVMEKCTYCVQRIARARQDAKRDGRDPAAIEVRTACQAACPTGVIAFGDKNRPGSAVAKARKDGRAYALLEEIGTRPRTTYLARIGPAQSHGRRRVKEA
;
A
#
# COMPACT_ATOMS: atom_id res chain seq x y z
N MET A 1 -23.08 -20.85 -15.88
CA MET A 1 -23.98 -20.37 -14.79
C MET A 1 -25.17 -21.30 -14.74
N SER A 2 -25.28 -22.15 -13.72
CA SER A 2 -26.53 -22.85 -13.38
C SER A 2 -27.20 -22.03 -12.29
N ALA A 3 -28.42 -21.56 -12.54
CA ALA A 3 -29.18 -20.76 -11.57
C ALA A 3 -29.45 -21.59 -10.31
N ARG A 4 -29.27 -21.00 -9.12
CA ARG A 4 -29.81 -21.59 -7.89
C ARG A 4 -31.28 -21.95 -8.13
N PRO A 5 -31.75 -23.15 -7.78
CA PRO A 5 -33.16 -23.47 -7.93
C PRO A 5 -33.99 -22.49 -7.10
N LEU A 6 -35.11 -22.05 -7.68
CA LEU A 6 -36.10 -21.24 -6.97
C LEU A 6 -36.53 -21.96 -5.68
N PRO A 7 -36.77 -21.24 -4.57
CA PRO A 7 -37.23 -21.84 -3.34
C PRO A 7 -38.53 -22.63 -3.57
N PRO A 8 -38.70 -23.80 -2.93
CA PRO A 8 -39.84 -24.68 -3.17
C PRO A 8 -41.15 -24.03 -2.76
N ASP A 9 -42.25 -24.42 -3.41
CA ASP A 9 -43.60 -24.00 -3.02
C ASP A 9 -43.89 -24.46 -1.58
N LEU A 10 -44.11 -23.47 -0.71
CA LEU A 10 -44.35 -23.69 0.72
C LEU A 10 -45.66 -24.44 0.97
N ALA A 11 -46.66 -24.32 0.09
CA ALA A 11 -47.93 -25.02 0.21
C ALA A 11 -47.78 -26.52 -0.10
N GLU A 12 -47.02 -26.86 -1.12
CA GLU A 12 -46.70 -28.25 -1.51
C GLU A 12 -45.84 -28.93 -0.42
N THR A 13 -44.85 -28.22 0.10
CA THR A 13 -43.95 -28.70 1.15
C THR A 13 -44.72 -28.97 2.46
N ALA A 14 -45.65 -28.08 2.82
CA ALA A 14 -46.52 -28.25 3.99
C ALA A 14 -47.49 -29.44 3.85
N ALA A 15 -48.04 -29.67 2.64
CA ALA A 15 -48.93 -30.80 2.38
C ALA A 15 -48.22 -32.16 2.52
N ARG A 16 -46.98 -32.27 2.03
CA ARG A 16 -46.15 -33.49 2.16
C ARG A 16 -45.77 -33.83 3.60
N LEU A 17 -45.40 -32.82 4.40
CA LEU A 17 -45.10 -33.01 5.82
C LEU A 17 -46.32 -33.51 6.60
N ARG A 18 -47.52 -33.00 6.29
CA ARG A 18 -48.78 -33.46 6.91
C ARG A 18 -49.16 -34.88 6.49
N ALA A 19 -48.79 -35.31 5.29
CA ALA A 19 -49.01 -36.67 4.80
C ALA A 19 -47.99 -37.71 5.31
N GLY A 20 -47.02 -37.30 6.15
CA GLY A 20 -45.98 -38.19 6.68
C GLY A 20 -44.90 -38.60 5.67
N GLY A 21 -44.86 -37.96 4.50
CA GLY A 21 -43.98 -38.31 3.37
C GLY A 21 -42.60 -37.66 3.39
N GLY A 22 -42.04 -37.30 4.55
CA GLY A 22 -40.74 -36.63 4.65
C GLY A 22 -39.88 -37.12 5.82
N ARG A 23 -38.56 -36.99 5.70
CA ARG A 23 -37.62 -37.34 6.78
C ARG A 23 -37.96 -36.56 8.06
N ARG A 24 -38.00 -37.28 9.18
CA ARG A 24 -38.40 -36.77 10.52
C ARG A 24 -37.53 -35.60 11.02
N PHE A 25 -36.35 -35.40 10.43
CA PHE A 25 -35.44 -34.28 10.69
C PHE A 25 -34.89 -33.75 9.36
N TRP A 26 -34.96 -32.43 9.17
CA TRP A 26 -34.49 -31.71 7.97
C TRP A 26 -33.82 -30.40 8.38
N ARG A 27 -32.85 -29.90 7.58
CA ARG A 27 -32.05 -28.70 7.90
C ARG A 27 -32.41 -27.47 7.07
N ILE A 28 -32.98 -27.66 5.89
CA ILE A 28 -33.49 -26.62 4.98
C ILE A 28 -34.74 -27.14 4.26
N LEU A 29 -35.62 -26.24 3.80
CA LEU A 29 -36.93 -26.58 3.21
C LEU A 29 -36.79 -27.37 1.89
N GLU A 30 -35.75 -27.10 1.11
CA GLU A 30 -35.40 -27.78 -0.13
C GLU A 30 -35.14 -29.28 0.08
N GLN A 31 -34.68 -29.65 1.26
CA GLN A 31 -34.38 -31.02 1.66
C GLN A 31 -35.64 -31.84 1.93
N VAL A 32 -36.76 -31.18 2.21
CA VAL A 32 -38.10 -31.79 2.36
C VAL A 32 -38.79 -31.91 1.01
N ALA A 33 -38.48 -31.04 0.06
CA ALA A 33 -39.13 -30.96 -1.23
C ALA A 33 -38.69 -32.06 -2.23
N GLU A 34 -37.55 -32.74 -2.03
CA GLU A 34 -36.98 -33.76 -2.94
C GLU A 34 -37.08 -33.39 -4.43
N SER A 35 -36.86 -32.11 -4.74
CA SER A 35 -37.10 -31.61 -6.10
C SER A 35 -36.02 -32.14 -7.06
N ALA A 36 -36.40 -32.50 -8.28
CA ALA A 36 -35.44 -32.94 -9.30
C ALA A 36 -34.29 -31.93 -9.54
N PRO A 37 -34.50 -30.59 -9.46
CA PRO A 37 -33.42 -29.61 -9.48
C PRO A 37 -32.45 -29.71 -8.29
N PHE A 38 -32.94 -30.02 -7.08
CA PHE A 38 -32.10 -30.20 -5.90
C PHE A 38 -31.22 -31.46 -5.99
N HIS A 39 -31.77 -32.57 -6.50
CA HIS A 39 -30.99 -33.78 -6.76
C HIS A 39 -29.92 -33.58 -7.84
N ARG A 40 -30.24 -32.79 -8.88
CA ARG A 40 -29.29 -32.42 -9.93
C ARG A 40 -28.18 -31.53 -9.39
N TYR A 41 -28.53 -30.52 -8.59
CA TYR A 41 -27.58 -29.68 -7.85
C TYR A 41 -26.68 -30.49 -6.92
N LEU A 42 -27.22 -31.45 -6.15
CA LEU A 42 -26.42 -32.34 -5.29
C LEU A 42 -25.47 -33.22 -6.08
N ALA A 43 -25.89 -33.75 -7.23
CA ALA A 43 -25.04 -34.57 -8.11
C ALA A 43 -23.95 -33.74 -8.81
N GLU A 44 -24.22 -32.48 -9.14
CA GLU A 44 -23.28 -31.54 -9.75
C GLU A 44 -22.26 -31.00 -8.73
N GLU A 45 -22.72 -30.61 -7.53
CA GLU A 45 -21.86 -30.04 -6.47
C GLU A 45 -21.09 -31.10 -5.68
N PHE A 46 -21.67 -32.30 -5.52
CA PHE A 46 -21.08 -33.39 -4.74
C PHE A 46 -21.16 -34.73 -5.48
N PRO A 47 -20.44 -34.90 -6.60
CA PRO A 47 -20.48 -36.13 -7.39
C PRO A 47 -20.09 -37.39 -6.60
N GLY A 48 -19.33 -37.26 -5.51
CA GLY A 48 -18.98 -38.36 -4.61
C GLY A 48 -20.11 -38.87 -3.69
N LEU A 49 -21.21 -38.12 -3.53
CA LEU A 49 -22.41 -38.56 -2.79
C LEU A 49 -23.34 -39.46 -3.63
N ALA A 50 -23.12 -39.54 -4.95
CA ALA A 50 -23.85 -40.41 -5.87
C ALA A 50 -23.19 -41.79 -6.06
N LEU A 51 -22.11 -42.09 -5.32
CA LEU A 51 -21.52 -43.43 -5.29
C LEU A 51 -22.38 -44.36 -4.41
N PRO A 52 -22.56 -45.63 -4.80
CA PRO A 52 -23.30 -46.60 -3.97
C PRO A 52 -22.68 -46.71 -2.58
N GLU A 53 -23.52 -47.01 -1.57
CA GLU A 53 -23.14 -47.15 -0.16
C GLU A 53 -21.90 -48.03 0.01
N THR A 54 -20.74 -47.39 0.02
CA THR A 54 -19.45 -48.03 0.23
C THR A 54 -19.04 -47.76 1.66
N GLY A 55 -18.77 -48.82 2.42
CA GLY A 55 -18.45 -48.70 3.83
C GLY A 55 -17.20 -47.84 4.02
N ARG A 56 -17.12 -47.06 5.11
CA ARG A 56 -15.93 -46.25 5.48
C ARG A 56 -14.61 -47.01 5.32
N ARG A 57 -14.60 -48.32 5.57
CA ARG A 57 -13.44 -49.20 5.44
C ARG A 57 -13.03 -49.45 3.98
N GLU A 58 -13.98 -49.53 3.06
CA GLU A 58 -13.74 -49.69 1.62
C GLU A 58 -13.27 -48.38 1.01
N VAL A 59 -13.83 -47.23 1.43
CA VAL A 59 -13.33 -45.91 1.05
C VAL A 59 -11.89 -45.71 1.54
N LEU A 60 -11.59 -46.07 2.79
CA LEU A 60 -10.22 -46.00 3.30
C LEU A 60 -9.27 -46.98 2.60
N ARG A 61 -9.75 -48.16 2.18
CA ARG A 61 -8.96 -49.11 1.36
C ARG A 61 -8.73 -48.60 -0.05
N ALA A 62 -9.74 -48.02 -0.68
CA ALA A 62 -9.64 -47.43 -2.00
C ALA A 62 -8.72 -46.19 -1.96
N MET A 63 -8.85 -45.32 -0.95
CA MET A 63 -7.93 -44.20 -0.75
C MET A 63 -6.50 -44.68 -0.45
N ALA A 64 -6.32 -45.71 0.38
CA ALA A 64 -4.99 -46.29 0.62
C ALA A 64 -4.41 -46.93 -0.64
N ALA A 65 -5.24 -47.60 -1.45
CA ALA A 65 -4.85 -48.15 -2.75
C ALA A 65 -4.52 -47.04 -3.77
N SER A 66 -5.28 -45.95 -3.79
CA SER A 66 -5.03 -44.76 -4.62
C SER A 66 -3.78 -44.00 -4.18
N ILE A 67 -3.48 -43.96 -2.88
CA ILE A 67 -2.23 -43.41 -2.34
C ILE A 67 -1.05 -44.32 -2.69
N LEU A 68 -1.23 -45.65 -2.65
CA LEU A 68 -0.25 -46.64 -3.13
C LEU A 68 -0.02 -46.53 -4.66
N LEU A 69 -1.08 -46.31 -5.44
CA LEU A 69 -1.03 -46.11 -6.89
C LEU A 69 -0.47 -44.73 -7.28
N ALA A 70 -0.74 -43.67 -6.51
CA ALA A 70 -0.09 -42.37 -6.66
C ALA A 70 1.37 -42.39 -6.17
N GLY A 71 1.71 -43.31 -5.26
CA GLY A 71 3.10 -43.61 -4.90
C GLY A 71 3.90 -44.29 -6.03
N LEU A 72 3.24 -44.76 -7.10
CA LEU A 72 3.86 -45.32 -8.30
C LEU A 72 4.16 -44.27 -9.39
N THR A 73 3.67 -43.03 -9.26
CA THR A 73 4.27 -41.88 -9.99
C THR A 73 5.51 -41.47 -9.21
N GLY A 74 6.56 -42.26 -9.41
CA GLY A 74 7.78 -42.25 -8.63
C GLY A 74 8.61 -40.96 -8.74
N CYS A 75 9.62 -40.93 -7.87
CA CYS A 75 10.71 -39.98 -7.82
C CYS A 75 10.99 -39.26 -9.14
N GLY A 76 10.59 -37.99 -9.22
CA GLY A 76 11.22 -37.08 -10.18
C GLY A 76 12.72 -37.04 -9.88
N LYS A 77 13.56 -37.04 -10.92
CA LYS A 77 14.98 -36.74 -10.74
C LYS A 77 15.10 -35.25 -10.47
N GLU A 78 15.46 -34.88 -9.25
CA GLU A 78 15.93 -33.54 -8.94
C GLU A 78 17.43 -33.46 -9.26
N GLU A 79 17.83 -32.46 -10.04
CA GLU A 79 19.24 -32.21 -10.37
C GLU A 79 19.79 -31.12 -9.44
N ALA A 80 20.85 -31.44 -8.70
CA ALA A 80 21.60 -30.45 -7.92
C ALA A 80 22.75 -29.92 -8.77
N VAL A 81 22.68 -28.65 -9.18
CA VAL A 81 23.69 -28.01 -10.03
C VAL A 81 24.55 -27.06 -9.19
N PRO A 82 25.83 -27.39 -8.92
CA PRO A 82 26.73 -26.48 -8.21
C PRO A 82 27.22 -25.35 -9.11
N TYR A 83 27.80 -24.31 -8.50
CA TYR A 83 28.51 -23.28 -9.26
C TYR A 83 29.69 -23.89 -10.02
N VAL A 84 29.86 -23.51 -11.29
CA VAL A 84 31.09 -23.80 -12.05
C VAL A 84 32.28 -23.08 -11.42
N VAL A 85 32.08 -21.81 -11.05
CA VAL A 85 33.01 -21.00 -10.27
C VAL A 85 32.23 -20.35 -9.13
N GLN A 86 32.42 -20.84 -7.92
CA GLN A 86 31.71 -20.33 -6.75
C GLN A 86 32.28 -18.96 -6.35
N PRO A 87 31.44 -17.92 -6.22
CA PRO A 87 31.88 -16.65 -5.67
C PRO A 87 32.34 -16.81 -4.22
N GLU A 88 33.47 -16.19 -3.86
CA GLU A 88 34.10 -16.32 -2.53
C GLU A 88 33.13 -16.03 -1.37
N LEU A 89 32.26 -15.04 -1.53
CA LEU A 89 31.29 -14.62 -0.52
C LEU A 89 29.92 -15.31 -0.64
N ALA A 90 29.73 -16.24 -1.58
CA ALA A 90 28.46 -16.96 -1.76
C ALA A 90 28.52 -18.31 -1.05
N VAL A 91 27.79 -18.44 0.05
CA VAL A 91 27.59 -19.71 0.76
C VAL A 91 26.15 -20.18 0.50
N PRO A 92 25.93 -21.29 -0.24
CA PRO A 92 24.59 -21.80 -0.50
C PRO A 92 23.79 -22.03 0.79
N GLY A 93 22.52 -21.62 0.80
CA GLY A 93 21.63 -21.72 1.94
C GLY A 93 21.82 -20.62 3.01
N ARG A 94 22.75 -19.67 2.80
CA ARG A 94 22.84 -18.47 3.65
C ARG A 94 22.39 -17.24 2.86
N PRO A 95 21.41 -16.48 3.37
CA PRO A 95 21.00 -15.22 2.74
C PRO A 95 22.16 -14.21 2.76
N ARG A 96 22.17 -13.32 1.77
CA ARG A 96 23.03 -12.13 1.75
C ARG A 96 22.19 -10.88 1.62
N PHE A 97 22.57 -9.83 2.34
CA PHE A 97 21.87 -8.56 2.31
C PHE A 97 22.69 -7.55 1.51
N TYR A 98 22.04 -6.86 0.58
CA TYR A 98 22.63 -5.78 -0.21
C TYR A 98 21.90 -4.48 0.10
N ALA A 99 22.65 -3.42 0.41
CA ALA A 99 22.09 -2.09 0.57
C ALA A 99 21.87 -1.45 -0.80
N THR A 100 20.62 -1.10 -1.10
CA THR A 100 20.20 -0.54 -2.39
C THR A 100 18.98 0.36 -2.19
N ALA A 101 18.28 0.73 -3.26
CA ALA A 101 17.06 1.52 -3.17
C ALA A 101 16.05 1.14 -4.27
N VAL A 102 14.78 1.45 -4.03
CA VAL A 102 13.72 1.34 -5.04
C VAL A 102 13.11 2.72 -5.32
N PRO A 103 12.99 3.15 -6.59
CA PRO A 103 12.34 4.41 -6.92
C PRO A 103 10.86 4.43 -6.54
N PHE A 104 10.40 5.60 -6.10
CA PHE A 104 9.00 5.93 -5.88
C PHE A 104 8.79 7.43 -6.13
N GLU A 105 8.12 7.78 -7.24
CA GLU A 105 7.80 9.17 -7.61
C GLU A 105 9.05 10.05 -7.73
N GLY A 106 10.09 9.53 -8.38
CA GLY A 106 11.38 10.19 -8.53
C GLY A 106 12.29 10.15 -7.30
N PHE A 107 11.75 9.98 -6.10
CA PHE A 107 12.52 9.72 -4.88
C PHE A 107 12.95 8.26 -4.81
N VAL A 108 13.88 7.93 -3.92
CA VAL A 108 14.28 6.54 -3.66
C VAL A 108 13.99 6.13 -2.22
N GLN A 109 13.42 4.93 -2.08
CA GLN A 109 13.17 4.30 -0.80
C GLN A 109 14.37 3.39 -0.47
N PRO A 110 15.11 3.65 0.62
CA PRO A 110 16.32 2.90 0.95
C PRO A 110 15.99 1.52 1.51
N VAL A 111 16.52 0.46 0.88
CA VAL A 111 16.19 -0.93 1.21
C VAL A 111 17.43 -1.80 1.41
N LEU A 112 17.26 -2.84 2.22
CA LEU A 112 18.14 -4.01 2.27
C LEU A 112 17.47 -5.14 1.51
N ALA A 113 18.07 -5.57 0.41
CA ALA A 113 17.59 -6.70 -0.37
C ALA A 113 18.18 -8.00 0.19
N GLU A 114 17.32 -8.88 0.70
CA GLU A 114 17.68 -10.25 1.06
C GLU A 114 17.76 -11.08 -0.22
N THR A 115 18.93 -11.64 -0.46
CA THR A 115 19.25 -12.44 -1.65
C THR A 115 19.64 -13.85 -1.27
N HIS A 116 19.16 -14.82 -2.04
CA HIS A 116 19.52 -16.23 -1.92
C HIS A 116 20.22 -16.64 -3.22
N GLU A 117 21.49 -17.08 -3.13
CA GLU A 117 22.27 -17.46 -4.32
C GLU A 117 22.26 -16.39 -5.45
N GLY A 118 22.23 -15.11 -5.08
CA GLY A 118 22.22 -13.98 -6.03
C GLY A 118 20.85 -13.56 -6.56
N ARG A 119 19.74 -14.18 -6.12
CA ARG A 119 18.37 -13.74 -6.46
C ARG A 119 17.75 -12.98 -5.29
N PRO A 120 17.22 -11.74 -5.46
CA PRO A 120 16.49 -11.06 -4.40
C PRO A 120 15.16 -11.77 -4.14
N THR A 121 14.83 -12.04 -2.88
CA THR A 121 13.57 -12.72 -2.50
C THR A 121 12.68 -11.86 -1.60
N ARG A 122 13.27 -10.88 -0.91
CA ARG A 122 12.60 -9.97 0.03
C ARG A 122 13.33 -8.64 0.13
N LEU A 123 12.59 -7.58 0.43
CA LEU A 123 13.11 -6.26 0.76
C LEU A 123 12.75 -5.90 2.22
N ASP A 124 13.68 -5.29 2.95
CA ASP A 124 13.43 -4.67 4.26
C ASP A 124 13.99 -3.24 4.25
N GLY A 125 13.59 -2.38 5.19
CA GLY A 125 14.14 -1.02 5.28
C GLY A 125 15.61 -1.01 5.71
N ASN A 126 16.40 -0.08 5.16
CA ASN A 126 17.80 0.09 5.58
C ASN A 126 17.89 0.89 6.88
N ALA A 127 18.19 0.18 7.98
CA ALA A 127 18.24 0.75 9.32
C ALA A 127 19.36 1.78 9.55
N ASP A 128 20.43 1.72 8.75
CA ASP A 128 21.56 2.64 8.86
C ASP A 128 21.33 3.95 8.09
N HIS A 129 20.32 3.98 7.22
CA HIS A 129 20.03 5.14 6.39
C HIS A 129 19.55 6.35 7.24
N PRO A 130 19.99 7.59 6.95
CA PRO A 130 19.57 8.78 7.70
C PRO A 130 18.06 8.96 7.87
N LEU A 131 17.26 8.60 6.86
CA LEU A 131 15.79 8.56 6.91
C LEU A 131 15.22 7.74 8.09
N ALA A 132 15.94 6.69 8.54
CA ALA A 132 15.52 5.84 9.65
C ALA A 132 15.93 6.38 11.04
N ARG A 133 16.72 7.47 11.10
CA ARG A 133 17.17 8.06 12.38
C ARG A 133 15.98 8.59 13.17
N GLY A 134 15.90 8.24 14.45
CA GLY A 134 14.80 8.62 15.33
C GLY A 134 13.49 7.86 15.07
N SER A 135 13.48 6.88 14.15
CA SER A 135 12.33 6.02 13.92
C SER A 135 12.07 5.08 15.09
N VAL A 136 10.79 4.74 15.30
CA VAL A 136 10.39 3.69 16.25
C VAL A 136 10.68 2.28 15.72
N ASN A 137 10.87 2.15 14.40
CA ASN A 137 11.24 0.92 13.72
C ASN A 137 12.13 1.22 12.50
N PRO A 138 13.46 1.07 12.60
CA PRO A 138 14.38 1.47 11.54
C PRO A 138 14.42 0.51 10.35
N THR A 139 13.84 -0.70 10.46
CA THR A 139 13.75 -1.66 9.34
C THR A 139 12.43 -1.59 8.59
N ALA A 140 11.57 -0.62 8.93
CA ALA A 140 10.26 -0.51 8.31
C ALA A 140 10.36 -0.15 6.83
N LEU A 141 9.39 -0.64 6.06
CA LEU A 141 9.29 -0.41 4.64
C LEU A 141 7.81 -0.37 4.26
N ASP A 142 7.42 0.52 3.36
CA ASP A 142 6.03 0.68 2.93
C ASP A 142 5.58 -0.50 2.05
N ALA A 143 4.26 -0.60 1.83
CA ALA A 143 3.68 -1.71 1.06
C ALA A 143 4.17 -1.75 -0.40
N TYR A 144 4.45 -0.61 -1.02
CA TYR A 144 4.85 -0.52 -2.42
C TYR A 144 6.29 -0.96 -2.60
N SER A 145 7.17 -0.43 -1.76
CA SER A 145 8.59 -0.78 -1.79
C SER A 145 8.80 -2.25 -1.42
N GLN A 146 7.98 -2.81 -0.53
CA GLN A 146 7.94 -4.26 -0.28
C GLN A 146 7.53 -5.05 -1.54
N ALA A 147 6.53 -4.57 -2.28
CA ALA A 147 6.02 -5.25 -3.46
C ALA A 147 6.91 -5.10 -4.72
N ALA A 148 7.89 -4.19 -4.70
CA ALA A 148 8.84 -4.00 -5.80
C ALA A 148 9.65 -5.27 -6.12
N VAL A 149 9.80 -6.20 -5.17
CA VAL A 149 10.43 -7.51 -5.46
C VAL A 149 9.54 -8.38 -6.37
N LEU A 150 8.22 -8.27 -6.29
CA LEU A 150 7.33 -8.99 -7.21
C LEU A 150 7.27 -8.29 -8.57
N GLU A 151 7.27 -6.95 -8.60
CA GLU A 151 7.44 -6.16 -9.84
C GLU A 151 8.71 -6.58 -10.59
N PHE A 152 9.82 -6.79 -9.88
CA PHE A 152 11.07 -7.26 -10.48
C PHE A 152 10.91 -8.57 -11.26
N TYR A 153 10.15 -9.52 -10.72
CA TYR A 153 9.88 -10.81 -11.35
C TYR A 153 8.59 -10.84 -12.19
N ASP A 154 8.01 -9.69 -12.50
CA ASP A 154 6.83 -9.61 -13.34
C ASP A 154 7.15 -10.13 -14.76
N PRO A 155 6.47 -11.20 -15.23
CA PRO A 155 6.74 -11.82 -16.52
C PRO A 155 6.28 -10.95 -17.71
N ASP A 156 5.52 -9.88 -17.48
CA ASP A 156 5.11 -8.91 -18.50
C ASP A 156 6.09 -7.76 -18.69
N ARG A 157 7.19 -7.73 -17.92
CA ARG A 157 8.27 -6.79 -18.17
C ARG A 157 8.79 -6.92 -19.59
N SER A 158 9.11 -5.79 -20.19
CA SER A 158 9.65 -5.73 -21.54
C SER A 158 11.01 -6.42 -21.61
N GLN A 159 11.12 -7.42 -22.49
CA GLN A 159 12.30 -8.30 -22.55
C GLN A 159 13.31 -7.91 -23.64
N THR A 160 12.87 -7.19 -24.67
CA THR A 160 13.71 -6.81 -25.82
C THR A 160 13.21 -5.48 -26.38
N PRO A 161 14.08 -4.66 -27.01
CA PRO A 161 13.64 -3.49 -27.76
C PRO A 161 12.54 -3.84 -28.76
N ARG A 162 11.66 -2.88 -29.02
CA ARG A 162 10.60 -3.01 -30.02
C ARG A 162 10.64 -1.84 -30.99
N HIS A 163 10.38 -2.14 -32.27
CA HIS A 163 10.14 -1.16 -33.31
C HIS A 163 8.77 -1.43 -33.94
N LEU A 164 7.85 -0.47 -33.86
CA LEU A 164 6.45 -0.62 -34.32
C LEU A 164 5.79 -1.89 -33.74
N ASP A 165 5.97 -2.07 -32.42
CA ASP A 165 5.52 -3.22 -31.63
C ASP A 165 6.07 -4.60 -32.07
N ARG A 166 7.12 -4.62 -32.90
CA ARG A 166 7.83 -5.85 -33.28
C ARG A 166 9.16 -5.96 -32.53
N PRO A 167 9.55 -7.15 -32.04
CA PRO A 167 10.86 -7.36 -31.43
C PRO A 167 12.00 -6.87 -32.33
N ALA A 168 12.94 -6.16 -31.73
CA ALA A 168 14.14 -5.59 -32.33
C ALA A 168 15.35 -5.78 -31.40
N THR A 169 16.56 -5.59 -31.94
CA THR A 169 17.80 -5.70 -31.16
C THR A 169 18.23 -4.34 -30.58
N TRP A 170 19.07 -4.38 -29.55
CA TRP A 170 19.72 -3.18 -29.03
C TRP A 170 20.60 -2.48 -30.08
N ASP A 171 21.26 -3.23 -30.96
CA ASP A 171 22.05 -2.64 -32.06
C ASP A 171 21.17 -1.88 -33.05
N ALA A 172 19.99 -2.43 -33.39
CA ALA A 172 19.04 -1.75 -34.26
C ALA A 172 18.48 -0.48 -33.61
N PHE A 173 18.18 -0.54 -32.30
CA PHE A 173 17.75 0.62 -31.53
C PHE A 173 18.86 1.68 -31.48
N ALA A 174 20.10 1.30 -31.17
CA ALA A 174 21.24 2.21 -31.12
C ALA A 174 21.52 2.85 -32.49
N ALA A 175 21.40 2.09 -33.58
CA ALA A 175 21.52 2.61 -34.94
C ALA A 175 20.43 3.63 -35.27
N ALA A 176 19.17 3.37 -34.88
CA ALA A 176 18.07 4.31 -35.09
C ALA A 176 18.27 5.61 -34.29
N VAL A 177 18.71 5.52 -33.03
CA VAL A 177 19.06 6.69 -32.22
C VAL A 177 20.23 7.45 -32.83
N ALA A 178 21.28 6.76 -33.27
CA ALA A 178 22.45 7.38 -33.90
C ALA A 178 22.08 8.15 -35.19
N ALA A 179 21.16 7.61 -36.00
CA ALA A 179 20.66 8.28 -37.19
C ALA A 179 19.94 9.60 -36.85
N GLN A 180 19.06 9.60 -35.84
CA GLN A 180 18.38 10.83 -35.39
C GLN A 180 19.35 11.85 -34.79
N ARG A 181 20.34 11.39 -34.02
CA ARG A 181 21.35 12.27 -33.41
C ARG A 181 22.14 13.07 -34.44
N ALA A 182 22.41 12.51 -35.63
CA ALA A 182 23.09 13.26 -36.68
C ALA A 182 22.31 14.52 -37.09
N ASP A 183 20.98 14.42 -37.19
CA ASP A 183 20.11 15.55 -37.49
C ASP A 183 20.07 16.55 -36.31
N TRP A 184 19.97 16.05 -35.08
CA TRP A 184 19.97 16.89 -33.88
C TRP A 184 21.29 17.65 -33.71
N GLN A 185 22.43 17.05 -34.07
CA GLN A 185 23.72 17.73 -34.06
C GLN A 185 23.77 18.86 -35.11
N ALA A 186 23.16 18.66 -36.27
CA ALA A 186 23.17 19.63 -37.36
C ALA A 186 22.38 20.91 -37.05
N ASP A 187 21.28 20.81 -36.30
CA ASP A 187 20.43 21.96 -35.95
C ASP A 187 20.31 22.27 -34.45
N GLY A 188 21.23 21.73 -33.64
CA GLY A 188 21.31 22.01 -32.20
C GLY A 188 20.20 21.36 -31.37
N GLY A 189 19.46 20.39 -31.91
CA GLY A 189 18.37 19.68 -31.24
C GLY A 189 17.03 20.37 -31.40
N ARG A 190 16.85 21.15 -32.46
CA ARG A 190 15.61 21.90 -32.68
C ARG A 190 14.42 20.97 -32.88
N GLY A 191 13.40 21.15 -32.05
CA GLY A 191 12.21 20.30 -32.06
C GLY A 191 12.42 18.95 -31.37
N VAL A 192 13.54 18.73 -30.68
CA VAL A 192 13.74 17.58 -29.78
C VAL A 192 13.17 17.91 -28.41
N ARG A 193 12.31 17.01 -27.91
CA ARG A 193 11.66 17.11 -26.61
C ARG A 193 11.98 15.87 -25.79
N LEU A 194 12.50 16.08 -24.58
CA LEU A 194 12.67 15.04 -23.58
C LEU A 194 11.54 15.15 -22.56
N LEU A 195 10.83 14.05 -22.31
CA LEU A 195 9.81 13.95 -21.26
C LEU A 195 10.22 12.88 -20.25
N THR A 196 10.26 13.25 -18.98
CA THR A 196 10.58 12.34 -17.87
C THR A 196 9.57 12.49 -16.73
N GLY A 197 9.61 11.57 -15.76
CA GLY A 197 8.97 11.77 -14.47
C GLY A 197 9.76 12.75 -13.61
N ALA A 198 9.40 12.86 -12.33
CA ALA A 198 10.24 13.55 -11.35
C ALA A 198 11.60 12.85 -11.24
N ILE A 199 12.70 13.61 -11.25
CA ILE A 199 14.06 13.06 -11.14
C ILE A 199 14.76 13.69 -9.94
N THR A 200 15.29 12.82 -9.07
CA THR A 200 16.16 13.21 -7.94
C THR A 200 17.58 12.64 -8.05
N SER A 201 17.85 11.82 -9.08
CA SER A 201 19.14 11.16 -9.35
C SER A 201 20.22 12.17 -9.79
N PRO A 202 21.28 12.37 -9.00
CA PRO A 202 22.38 13.24 -9.41
C PRO A 202 23.04 12.78 -10.72
N THR A 203 23.14 11.46 -10.95
CA THR A 203 23.70 10.93 -12.20
C THR A 203 22.80 11.23 -13.40
N LEU A 204 21.49 11.00 -13.30
CA LEU A 204 20.57 11.32 -14.40
C LEU A 204 20.52 12.82 -14.69
N LEU A 205 20.50 13.67 -13.66
CA LEU A 205 20.51 15.13 -13.84
C LEU A 205 21.76 15.59 -14.59
N ARG A 206 22.94 15.10 -14.19
CA ARG A 206 24.20 15.37 -14.90
C ARG A 206 24.15 14.96 -16.38
N HIS A 207 23.51 13.83 -16.68
CA HIS A 207 23.36 13.33 -18.06
C HIS A 207 22.35 14.14 -18.88
N ILE A 208 21.23 14.53 -18.28
CA ILE A 208 20.24 15.42 -18.91
C ILE A 208 20.87 16.77 -19.19
N ASP A 209 21.64 17.33 -18.25
CA ASP A 209 22.38 18.57 -18.47
C ASP A 209 23.40 18.41 -19.59
N ALA A 210 24.15 17.30 -19.63
CA ALA A 210 25.09 17.03 -20.73
C ALA A 210 24.39 16.96 -22.10
N LEU A 211 23.21 16.33 -22.18
CA LEU A 211 22.39 16.30 -23.39
C LEU A 211 21.95 17.71 -23.81
N ARG A 212 21.53 18.56 -22.87
CA ARG A 212 21.14 19.95 -23.16
C ARG A 212 22.33 20.83 -23.57
N HIS A 213 23.53 20.56 -23.07
CA HIS A 213 24.73 21.23 -23.54
C HIS A 213 25.13 20.77 -24.95
N GLN A 214 24.97 19.48 -25.26
CA GLN A 214 25.24 18.94 -26.60
C GLN A 214 24.19 19.39 -27.62
N PHE A 215 22.94 19.56 -27.19
CA PHE A 215 21.79 19.97 -28.01
C PHE A 215 21.11 21.20 -27.38
N PRO A 216 21.63 22.42 -27.62
CA PRO A 216 21.17 23.63 -26.94
C PRO A 216 19.68 23.99 -27.15
N GLU A 217 19.05 23.54 -28.23
CA GLU A 217 17.62 23.76 -28.51
C GLU A 217 16.71 22.63 -27.98
N LEU A 218 17.28 21.56 -27.39
CA LEU A 218 16.51 20.51 -26.73
C LEU A 218 15.78 21.09 -25.51
N ARG A 219 14.49 20.79 -25.40
CA ARG A 219 13.65 21.20 -24.27
C ARG A 219 13.28 19.98 -23.43
N TRP A 220 13.37 20.15 -22.12
CA TRP A 220 13.09 19.09 -21.15
C TRP A 220 11.80 19.42 -20.43
N HIS A 221 10.91 18.44 -20.43
CA HIS A 221 9.62 18.49 -19.77
C HIS A 221 9.54 17.42 -18.68
N VAL A 222 8.79 17.72 -17.62
CA VAL A 222 8.47 16.77 -16.56
C VAL A 222 6.97 16.58 -16.47
N HIS A 223 6.55 15.32 -16.29
CA HIS A 223 5.19 14.98 -15.92
C HIS A 223 5.20 13.93 -14.82
N GLU A 224 4.85 14.35 -13.61
CA GLU A 224 4.54 13.45 -12.52
C GLU A 224 3.03 13.49 -12.25
N ALA A 225 2.38 12.32 -12.19
CA ALA A 225 0.92 12.28 -12.14
C ALA A 225 0.38 12.84 -10.82
N ILE A 226 1.10 12.63 -9.72
CA ILE A 226 0.68 13.10 -8.40
C ILE A 226 1.49 14.36 -8.03
N GLY A 227 2.81 14.24 -7.94
CA GLY A 227 3.76 15.34 -7.97
C GLY A 227 3.72 16.27 -6.75
N SER A 228 4.79 17.04 -6.58
CA SER A 228 4.93 18.08 -5.55
C SER A 228 4.63 19.50 -6.05
N GLU A 229 4.33 19.68 -7.33
CA GLU A 229 4.23 20.99 -8.02
C GLU A 229 3.35 21.99 -7.26
N ARG A 230 2.12 21.61 -6.89
CA ARG A 230 1.22 22.50 -6.12
C ARG A 230 1.76 22.87 -4.73
N ARG A 231 2.48 21.97 -4.06
CA ARG A 231 3.11 22.24 -2.77
C ARG A 231 4.25 23.24 -2.92
N GLU A 232 5.04 23.08 -3.97
CA GLU A 232 6.12 23.99 -4.31
C GLU A 232 5.58 25.38 -4.70
N GLU A 233 4.51 25.45 -5.51
CA GLU A 233 3.79 26.70 -5.80
C GLU A 233 3.25 27.38 -4.53
N GLY A 234 2.70 26.62 -3.59
CA GLY A 234 2.26 27.12 -2.29
C GLY A 234 3.40 27.77 -1.50
N THR A 235 4.58 27.14 -1.48
CA THR A 235 5.77 27.74 -0.84
C THR A 235 6.34 28.93 -1.61
N GLN A 236 6.27 28.92 -2.94
CA GLN A 236 6.64 30.05 -3.79
C GLN A 236 5.78 31.27 -3.46
N LEU A 237 4.47 31.10 -3.32
CA LEU A 237 3.54 32.16 -2.92
C LEU A 237 3.72 32.59 -1.46
N ALA A 238 4.07 31.68 -0.55
CA ALA A 238 4.26 32.01 0.86
C ALA A 238 5.60 32.70 1.16
N PHE A 239 6.68 32.27 0.50
CA PHE A 239 8.07 32.62 0.86
C PHE A 239 8.89 33.21 -0.29
N GLY A 240 8.31 33.33 -1.50
CA GLY A 240 8.97 33.89 -2.68
C GLY A 240 9.92 32.94 -3.41
N ARG A 241 9.99 31.67 -3.01
CA ARG A 241 10.81 30.62 -3.62
C ARG A 241 10.18 29.24 -3.44
N PRO A 242 10.38 28.27 -4.36
CA PRO A 242 9.88 26.91 -4.17
C PRO A 242 10.72 26.19 -3.11
N LEU A 243 10.07 25.48 -2.19
CA LEU A 243 10.68 24.75 -1.09
C LEU A 243 10.01 23.39 -0.91
N ALA A 244 10.80 22.39 -0.58
CA ALA A 244 10.26 21.12 -0.10
C ALA A 244 9.83 21.26 1.37
N VAL A 245 8.62 20.77 1.68
CA VAL A 245 7.99 20.89 3.00
C VAL A 245 8.11 19.58 3.74
N HIS A 246 8.58 19.64 4.98
CA HIS A 246 8.83 18.47 5.80
C HIS A 246 8.16 18.58 7.17
N PRO A 247 6.98 17.99 7.37
CA PRO A 247 6.38 17.85 8.70
C PRO A 247 7.32 17.13 9.67
N ARG A 248 7.46 17.67 10.88
CA ARG A 248 8.20 17.08 12.00
C ARG A 248 7.21 16.63 13.07
N LEU A 249 6.50 15.54 12.77
CA LEU A 249 5.42 15.02 13.62
C LEU A 249 5.92 14.54 14.99
N ASP A 250 7.22 14.24 15.12
CA ASP A 250 7.91 13.97 16.38
C ASP A 250 7.90 15.18 17.34
N ARG A 251 7.72 16.40 16.80
CA ARG A 251 7.75 17.68 17.54
C ARG A 251 6.38 18.36 17.63
N ALA A 252 5.33 17.74 17.10
CA ALA A 252 3.99 18.31 17.06
C ALA A 252 3.11 17.75 18.19
N ASP A 253 2.62 18.63 19.07
CA ASP A 253 1.60 18.28 20.06
C ASP A 253 0.19 18.40 19.49
N VAL A 254 0.00 19.34 18.56
CA VAL A 254 -1.26 19.54 17.84
C VAL A 254 -0.95 19.55 16.36
N VAL A 255 -1.69 18.75 15.60
CA VAL A 255 -1.66 18.77 14.13
C VAL A 255 -3.09 19.02 13.65
N VAL A 256 -3.28 20.07 12.87
CA VAL A 256 -4.52 20.38 12.15
C VAL A 256 -4.27 20.11 10.67
N SER A 257 -4.86 19.05 10.14
CA SER A 257 -4.75 18.66 8.73
C SER A 257 -6.03 19.01 7.97
N LEU A 258 -5.88 19.70 6.85
CA LEU A 258 -6.96 20.05 5.92
C LEU A 258 -6.71 19.35 4.58
N GLY A 259 -7.39 18.23 4.34
CA GLY A 259 -7.24 17.36 3.17
C GLY A 259 -5.95 16.52 3.11
N ASP A 260 -4.93 16.83 3.93
CA ASP A 260 -3.63 16.16 3.85
C ASP A 260 -3.65 14.77 4.51
N ASP A 261 -3.45 13.71 3.71
CA ASP A 261 -3.28 12.34 4.21
C ASP A 261 -1.82 12.07 4.56
N LEU A 262 -1.32 12.77 5.59
CA LEU A 262 0.07 12.75 6.06
C LEU A 262 0.63 11.35 6.34
N LEU A 263 -0.21 10.45 6.84
CA LEU A 263 0.13 9.07 7.21
C LEU A 263 -0.24 8.05 6.12
N GLY A 264 -0.89 8.55 5.05
CA GLY A 264 -1.23 7.79 3.87
C GLY A 264 -0.02 7.35 3.07
N THR A 265 -0.29 6.56 2.05
CA THR A 265 0.72 6.14 1.08
C THR A 265 1.41 7.34 0.44
N GLY A 266 2.69 7.21 0.13
CA GLY A 266 3.45 8.15 -0.68
C GLY A 266 4.93 8.14 -0.32
N PRO A 267 5.78 8.89 -1.04
CA PRO A 267 7.23 8.92 -0.81
C PRO A 267 7.63 9.29 0.63
N ALA A 268 6.82 10.11 1.31
CA ALA A 268 7.08 10.60 2.66
C ALA A 268 6.42 9.78 3.79
N GLN A 269 5.66 8.72 3.46
CA GLN A 269 4.87 7.95 4.44
C GLN A 269 5.72 7.47 5.62
N LEU A 270 6.88 6.85 5.34
CA LEU A 270 7.75 6.27 6.37
C LEU A 270 8.20 7.33 7.38
N ARG A 271 8.71 8.45 6.89
CA ARG A 271 9.17 9.57 7.73
C ARG A 271 8.05 10.12 8.61
N ASN A 272 6.88 10.35 8.04
CA ASN A 272 5.73 10.88 8.77
C ASN A 272 5.24 9.87 9.83
N ALA A 273 5.12 8.60 9.45
CA ALA A 273 4.73 7.53 10.37
C ALA A 273 5.71 7.36 11.53
N PHE A 274 7.02 7.48 11.27
CA PHE A 274 8.06 7.46 12.32
C PHE A 274 7.87 8.59 13.32
N GLY A 275 7.73 9.84 12.85
CA GLY A 275 7.55 10.99 13.72
C GLY A 275 6.26 10.90 14.53
N TRP A 276 5.15 10.54 13.88
CA TRP A 276 3.85 10.37 14.54
C TRP A 276 3.91 9.31 15.64
N ALA A 277 4.43 8.13 15.34
CA ALA A 277 4.53 7.06 16.32
C ALA A 277 5.45 7.43 17.49
N ALA A 278 6.60 8.05 17.23
CA ALA A 278 7.53 8.49 18.26
C ALA A 278 6.85 9.47 19.23
N ARG A 279 6.17 10.51 18.72
CA ARG A 279 5.45 11.47 19.56
C ARG A 279 4.30 10.83 20.31
N ARG A 280 3.55 9.93 19.67
CA ARG A 280 2.40 9.25 20.27
C ARG A 280 2.81 8.29 21.40
N MET A 281 3.97 7.64 21.28
CA MET A 281 4.55 6.80 22.34
C MET A 281 5.05 7.62 23.54
N GLN A 282 5.70 8.77 23.29
CA GLN A 282 6.18 9.67 24.35
C GLN A 282 5.04 10.37 25.10
N GLY A 283 3.90 10.58 24.43
CA GLY A 283 2.80 11.41 24.88
C GLY A 283 1.65 10.70 25.59
N ARG A 284 1.76 9.44 26.01
CA ARG A 284 0.58 8.64 26.46
C ARG A 284 -0.09 9.10 27.78
N LEU A 285 0.27 10.27 28.30
CA LEU A 285 -0.31 10.88 29.50
C LEU A 285 -1.39 11.91 29.10
N PRO A 286 -2.39 12.17 29.96
CA PRO A 286 -3.50 13.10 29.66
C PRO A 286 -3.09 14.44 29.09
N ASP A 287 -2.15 15.14 29.75
CA ASP A 287 -1.73 16.48 29.36
C ASP A 287 -0.66 16.50 28.26
N ASN A 288 -0.25 15.34 27.77
CA ASN A 288 0.86 15.21 26.80
C ASN A 288 0.48 14.41 25.55
N LEU A 289 -0.80 14.05 25.39
CA LEU A 289 -1.30 13.27 24.27
C LEU A 289 -1.35 14.13 23.00
N PRO A 290 -0.60 13.79 21.94
CA PRO A 290 -0.66 14.58 20.72
C PRO A 290 -2.06 14.48 20.11
N ARG A 291 -2.60 15.63 19.69
CA ARG A 291 -3.94 15.77 19.12
C ARG A 291 -3.84 15.98 17.61
N LEU A 292 -4.40 15.06 16.86
CA LEU A 292 -4.57 15.18 15.42
C LEU A 292 -6.03 15.55 15.12
N MET A 293 -6.25 16.69 14.48
CA MET A 293 -7.54 17.13 13.95
C MET A 293 -7.51 17.07 12.43
N VAL A 294 -8.55 16.52 11.81
CA VAL A 294 -8.62 16.34 10.36
C VAL A 294 -9.94 16.88 9.80
N ALA A 295 -9.87 17.75 8.79
CA ALA A 295 -10.99 18.11 7.94
C ALA A 295 -10.74 17.56 6.53
N GLU A 296 -11.61 16.69 6.03
CA GLU A 296 -11.41 16.01 4.75
C GLU A 296 -12.74 15.59 4.09
N ALA A 297 -12.75 15.52 2.76
CA ALA A 297 -13.94 15.13 1.99
C ALA A 297 -14.18 13.61 2.02
N THR A 298 -13.10 12.83 1.96
CA THR A 298 -13.13 11.36 1.97
C THR A 298 -12.33 10.86 3.15
N PRO A 299 -12.82 9.86 3.90
CA PRO A 299 -12.04 9.25 4.98
C PRO A 299 -10.68 8.76 4.50
N THR A 300 -9.62 9.18 5.18
CA THR A 300 -8.24 8.75 4.89
C THR A 300 -7.64 7.97 6.05
N THR A 301 -6.43 7.43 5.87
CA THR A 301 -5.71 6.77 6.98
C THR A 301 -5.34 7.76 8.09
N THR A 302 -5.04 9.01 7.74
CA THR A 302 -4.78 10.10 8.68
C THR A 302 -6.06 10.45 9.45
N GLY A 303 -7.18 10.60 8.76
CA GLY A 303 -8.49 10.83 9.38
C GLY A 303 -8.93 9.70 10.31
N ALA A 304 -8.65 8.45 9.95
CA ALA A 304 -8.98 7.28 10.77
C ALA A 304 -8.25 7.26 12.12
N VAL A 305 -7.05 7.83 12.20
CA VAL A 305 -6.31 7.92 13.47
C VAL A 305 -6.46 9.26 14.19
N ALA A 306 -7.21 10.20 13.62
CA ALA A 306 -7.47 11.50 14.21
C ALA A 306 -8.21 11.39 15.56
N ALA A 307 -7.93 12.34 16.45
CA ALA A 307 -8.73 12.52 17.66
C ALA A 307 -10.10 13.11 17.33
N GLU A 308 -10.11 14.05 16.37
CA GLU A 308 -11.31 14.72 15.87
C GLU A 308 -11.25 14.82 14.35
N ARG A 309 -12.27 14.29 13.70
CA ARG A 309 -12.43 14.35 12.24
C ARG A 309 -13.73 15.08 11.94
N VAL A 310 -13.75 15.86 10.85
CA VAL A 310 -14.98 16.45 10.32
C VAL A 310 -15.06 16.20 8.80
N PRO A 311 -16.16 15.62 8.28
CA PRO A 311 -16.41 15.54 6.84
C PRO A 311 -16.68 16.94 6.29
N VAL A 312 -15.86 17.41 5.35
CA VAL A 312 -15.99 18.74 4.72
C VAL A 312 -15.71 18.61 3.24
N GLU A 313 -16.55 19.20 2.39
CA GLU A 313 -16.31 19.23 0.95
C GLU A 313 -14.95 19.88 0.64
N ALA A 314 -14.20 19.31 -0.32
CA ALA A 314 -12.85 19.73 -0.66
C ALA A 314 -12.83 21.21 -1.09
N ALA A 315 -13.86 21.68 -1.82
CA ALA A 315 -13.99 23.08 -2.20
C ALA A 315 -14.22 24.04 -1.01
N ARG A 316 -14.59 23.54 0.18
CA ARG A 316 -14.77 24.35 1.41
C ARG A 316 -13.52 24.39 2.29
N LEU A 317 -12.58 23.45 2.14
CA LEU A 317 -11.34 23.43 2.93
C LEU A 317 -10.53 24.74 2.86
N PRO A 318 -10.41 25.45 1.71
CA PRO A 318 -9.78 26.76 1.67
C PRO A 318 -10.43 27.79 2.59
N LEU A 319 -11.76 27.76 2.77
CA LEU A 319 -12.48 28.66 3.68
C LEU A 319 -12.00 28.43 5.12
N LEU A 320 -11.87 27.16 5.54
CA LEU A 320 -11.39 26.80 6.88
C LEU A 320 -9.96 27.30 7.10
N VAL A 321 -9.06 27.13 6.12
CA VAL A 321 -7.69 27.69 6.17
C VAL A 321 -7.73 29.21 6.37
N HIS A 322 -8.57 29.92 5.63
CA HIS A 322 -8.69 31.38 5.73
C HIS A 322 -9.22 31.83 7.10
N VAL A 323 -10.20 31.13 7.66
CA VAL A 323 -10.71 31.42 9.01
C VAL A 323 -9.64 31.19 10.08
N LEU A 324 -8.87 30.10 9.97
CA LEU A 324 -7.72 29.86 10.86
C LEU A 324 -6.68 30.99 10.76
N ALA A 325 -6.35 31.44 9.54
CA ALA A 325 -5.41 32.54 9.32
C ALA A 325 -5.89 33.85 9.97
N ARG A 326 -7.17 34.19 9.82
CA ARG A 326 -7.76 35.38 10.48
C ARG A 326 -7.74 35.27 11.99
N ALA A 327 -8.18 34.12 12.52
CA ALA A 327 -8.21 33.90 13.96
C ALA A 327 -6.82 33.94 14.59
N LEU A 328 -5.80 33.44 13.90
CA LEU A 328 -4.40 33.48 14.35
C LEU A 328 -3.70 34.81 14.02
N SER A 329 -4.44 35.82 13.54
CA SER A 329 -3.93 37.15 13.23
C SER A 329 -2.77 37.14 12.22
N VAL A 330 -2.83 36.22 11.25
CA VAL A 330 -1.85 36.17 10.15
C VAL A 330 -1.96 37.47 9.34
N PRO A 331 -0.85 38.21 9.13
CA PRO A 331 -0.89 39.47 8.39
C PRO A 331 -1.51 39.30 7.00
N GLY A 332 -2.42 40.21 6.63
CA GLY A 332 -3.09 40.21 5.33
C GLY A 332 -4.37 39.38 5.25
N ALA A 333 -4.71 38.57 6.26
CA ALA A 333 -5.97 37.83 6.30
C ALA A 333 -7.13 38.73 6.76
N ALA A 334 -8.08 39.02 5.87
CA ALA A 334 -9.27 39.83 6.14
C ALA A 334 -10.51 39.22 5.46
N GLY A 335 -11.72 39.68 5.83
CA GLY A 335 -12.99 39.20 5.27
C GLY A 335 -13.58 37.99 5.98
N GLU A 336 -14.89 38.04 6.28
CA GLU A 336 -15.63 36.96 6.95
C GLU A 336 -16.07 35.88 5.97
N MET A 337 -16.01 34.62 6.42
CA MET A 337 -16.44 33.44 5.68
C MET A 337 -17.63 32.81 6.36
N THR A 338 -18.51 32.19 5.58
CA THR A 338 -19.70 31.53 6.13
C THR A 338 -19.39 30.06 6.40
N LEU A 339 -19.32 29.70 7.68
CA LEU A 339 -19.17 28.33 8.13
C LEU A 339 -20.53 27.73 8.52
N THR A 340 -20.72 26.46 8.17
CA THR A 340 -21.76 25.63 8.76
C THR A 340 -21.51 25.44 10.26
N GLU A 341 -22.52 25.01 11.00
CA GLU A 341 -22.37 24.78 12.44
C GLU A 341 -21.29 23.73 12.76
N ARG A 342 -21.23 22.64 11.99
CA ARG A 342 -20.22 21.59 12.17
C ARG A 342 -18.80 22.11 11.93
N GLU A 343 -18.60 22.88 10.86
CA GLU A 343 -17.30 23.48 10.56
C GLU A 343 -16.90 24.50 11.63
N ARG A 344 -17.84 25.33 12.09
CA ARG A 344 -17.59 26.33 13.14
C ARG A 344 -17.10 25.66 14.43
N VAL A 345 -17.83 24.65 14.92
CA VAL A 345 -17.46 23.91 16.14
C VAL A 345 -16.06 23.31 16.02
N TRP A 346 -15.73 22.71 14.87
CA TRP A 346 -14.42 22.11 14.65
C TRP A 346 -13.30 23.17 14.55
N VAL A 347 -13.55 24.26 13.82
CA VAL A 347 -12.59 25.37 13.65
C VAL A 347 -12.32 26.07 14.99
N ASP A 348 -13.33 26.26 15.84
CA ASP A 348 -13.16 26.90 17.15
C ASP A 348 -12.24 26.07 18.07
N GLU A 349 -12.39 24.74 18.10
CA GLU A 349 -11.49 23.86 18.85
C GLU A 349 -10.08 23.85 18.22
N ALA A 350 -9.96 23.86 16.89
CA ALA A 350 -8.68 23.97 16.21
C ALA A 350 -7.95 25.28 16.58
N ILE A 351 -8.64 26.43 16.55
CA ILE A 351 -8.08 27.74 16.94
C ILE A 351 -7.58 27.69 18.39
N LYS A 352 -8.37 27.14 19.30
CA LYS A 352 -8.02 27.00 20.71
C LYS A 352 -6.77 26.15 20.89
N LEU A 353 -6.69 25.00 20.23
CA LEU A 353 -5.53 24.10 20.33
C LEU A 353 -4.28 24.71 19.70
N LEU A 354 -4.39 25.35 18.53
CA LEU A 354 -3.28 26.03 17.86
C LEU A 354 -2.72 27.17 18.70
N ARG A 355 -3.58 28.03 19.28
CA ARG A 355 -3.16 29.12 20.18
C ARG A 355 -2.52 28.59 21.47
N GLY A 356 -3.04 27.47 22.00
CA GLY A 356 -2.54 26.87 23.24
C GLY A 356 -1.16 26.22 23.12
N HIS A 357 -0.78 25.75 21.92
CA HIS A 357 0.46 24.99 21.72
C HIS A 357 1.52 25.71 20.87
N GLY A 358 1.17 26.79 20.17
CA GLY A 358 2.12 27.71 19.53
C GLY A 358 3.20 27.02 18.70
N ASP A 359 4.43 27.03 19.21
CA ASP A 359 5.62 26.49 18.52
C ASP A 359 5.62 24.95 18.38
N ARG A 360 4.71 24.26 19.08
CA ARG A 360 4.48 22.80 18.99
C ARG A 360 3.21 22.44 18.22
N ALA A 361 2.55 23.42 17.58
CA ALA A 361 1.38 23.21 16.76
C ALA A 361 1.74 23.21 15.26
N LEU A 362 1.06 22.41 14.45
CA LEU A 362 1.29 22.30 13.01
C LEU A 362 -0.05 22.38 12.25
N VAL A 363 -0.09 23.16 11.18
CA VAL A 363 -1.18 23.15 10.19
C VAL A 363 -0.66 22.56 8.88
N THR A 364 -1.41 21.67 8.25
CA THR A 364 -1.05 21.01 6.98
C THR A 364 -2.19 21.08 5.98
N ALA A 365 -1.86 21.09 4.69
CA ALA A 365 -2.80 21.21 3.59
C ALA A 365 -2.48 20.16 2.53
N GLY A 366 -3.49 19.42 2.09
CA GLY A 366 -3.36 18.39 1.07
C GLY A 366 -3.09 18.95 -0.31
N THR A 367 -2.56 18.11 -1.21
CA THR A 367 -2.24 18.50 -2.60
C THR A 367 -3.50 18.89 -3.39
N GLU A 368 -4.67 18.41 -2.97
CA GLU A 368 -5.96 18.79 -3.56
C GLU A 368 -6.31 20.27 -3.38
N LEU A 369 -5.78 20.92 -2.32
CA LEU A 369 -6.01 22.34 -2.08
C LEU A 369 -5.27 23.21 -3.10
N PRO A 370 -5.84 24.36 -3.48
CA PRO A 370 -5.20 25.29 -4.40
C PRO A 370 -3.94 25.92 -3.77
N PRO A 371 -2.94 26.33 -4.58
CA PRO A 371 -1.68 26.90 -4.10
C PRO A 371 -1.84 28.05 -3.10
N GLU A 372 -2.87 28.89 -3.24
CA GLU A 372 -3.15 30.02 -2.34
C GLU A 372 -3.52 29.55 -0.92
N ALA A 373 -4.28 28.45 -0.81
CA ALA A 373 -4.63 27.85 0.48
C ALA A 373 -3.41 27.16 1.12
N GLN A 374 -2.55 26.53 0.30
CA GLN A 374 -1.29 25.98 0.77
C GLN A 374 -0.35 27.08 1.27
N ALA A 375 -0.24 28.19 0.53
CA ALA A 375 0.54 29.35 0.92
C ALA A 375 0.06 29.95 2.25
N THR A 376 -1.27 30.05 2.42
CA THR A 376 -1.87 30.52 3.67
C THR A 376 -1.56 29.59 4.85
N THR A 377 -1.59 28.28 4.64
CA THR A 377 -1.16 27.28 5.63
C THR A 377 0.30 27.48 6.06
N HIS A 378 1.22 27.72 5.12
CA HIS A 378 2.61 28.03 5.44
C HIS A 378 2.76 29.34 6.23
N ARG A 379 1.98 30.37 5.90
CA ARG A 379 1.95 31.64 6.65
C ARG A 379 1.39 31.48 8.06
N ILE A 380 0.40 30.60 8.26
CA ILE A 380 -0.09 30.21 9.59
C ILE A 380 1.05 29.57 10.40
N ASN A 381 1.74 28.58 9.84
CA ASN A 381 2.85 27.91 10.51
C ASN A 381 3.98 28.88 10.89
N ALA A 382 4.29 29.84 10.00
CA ALA A 382 5.26 30.90 10.28
C ALA A 382 4.79 31.84 11.40
N ALA A 383 3.50 32.21 11.43
CA ALA A 383 2.92 33.04 12.49
C ALA A 383 2.92 32.33 13.86
N LEU A 384 2.70 31.01 13.87
CA LEU A 384 2.83 30.16 15.06
C LEU A 384 4.28 29.97 15.50
N ARG A 385 5.26 30.31 14.64
CA ARG A 385 6.69 30.07 14.84
C ARG A 385 6.98 28.59 15.15
N THR A 386 6.30 27.71 14.42
CA THR A 386 6.32 26.29 14.74
C THR A 386 7.64 25.60 14.47
N GLY A 387 8.13 24.86 15.46
CA GLY A 387 9.20 23.88 15.34
C GLY A 387 8.74 22.56 14.72
N ALA A 388 7.46 22.38 14.42
CA ALA A 388 6.89 21.15 13.87
C ALA A 388 6.92 21.06 12.32
N VAL A 389 7.55 22.00 11.64
CA VAL A 389 7.80 21.94 10.19
C VAL A 389 9.26 22.33 9.89
N ALA A 390 9.83 21.76 8.85
CA ALA A 390 11.09 22.20 8.27
C ALA A 390 10.92 22.39 6.77
N TYR A 391 11.70 23.31 6.20
CA TYR A 391 11.75 23.57 4.76
C TYR A 391 13.15 23.29 4.27
N THR A 392 13.29 22.72 3.08
CA THR A 392 14.59 22.55 2.41
C THR A 392 14.49 23.06 0.97
N ALA A 393 15.63 23.15 0.27
CA ALA A 393 15.58 23.19 -1.17
C ALA A 393 14.83 21.95 -1.72
N PRO A 394 14.04 22.09 -2.78
CA PRO A 394 13.52 20.94 -3.51
C PRO A 394 14.67 20.10 -4.05
N VAL A 395 14.58 18.78 -3.87
CA VAL A 395 15.57 17.82 -4.40
C VAL A 395 15.18 17.31 -5.80
N THR A 396 13.91 17.50 -6.16
CA THR A 396 13.37 17.30 -7.50
C THR A 396 13.86 18.43 -8.39
N ALA A 397 14.29 18.07 -9.60
CA ALA A 397 14.70 19.06 -10.59
C ALA A 397 13.50 19.74 -11.25
N SER A 398 13.69 21.01 -11.63
CA SER A 398 12.69 21.81 -12.34
C SER A 398 12.87 21.68 -13.85
N ALA A 399 11.76 21.54 -14.56
CA ALA A 399 11.68 21.43 -16.01
C ALA A 399 10.36 22.07 -16.51
N GLU A 400 10.17 22.11 -17.83
CA GLU A 400 8.95 22.67 -18.41
C GLU A 400 7.74 21.74 -18.20
N PRO A 401 6.51 22.27 -18.03
CA PRO A 401 5.35 21.45 -17.77
C PRO A 401 4.88 20.68 -19.02
N LEU A 402 4.13 19.60 -18.80
CA LEU A 402 3.53 18.79 -19.88
C LEU A 402 2.64 19.62 -20.83
N ALA A 403 1.90 20.60 -20.31
CA ALA A 403 1.01 21.43 -21.12
C ALA A 403 1.77 22.19 -22.22
N ASP A 404 3.01 22.60 -21.96
CA ASP A 404 3.86 23.31 -22.92
C ASP A 404 4.31 22.36 -24.04
N LEU A 405 4.66 21.12 -23.68
CA LEU A 405 4.98 20.07 -24.64
C LEU A 405 3.80 19.78 -25.57
N VAL A 406 2.59 19.62 -25.02
CA VAL A 406 1.37 19.36 -25.80
C VAL A 406 1.11 20.50 -26.79
N ARG A 407 1.18 21.76 -26.35
CA ARG A 407 1.01 22.91 -27.26
C ARG A 407 2.05 22.92 -28.38
N ALA A 408 3.31 22.58 -28.08
CA ALA A 408 4.36 22.48 -29.10
C ALA A 408 4.10 21.32 -30.10
N MET A 409 3.58 20.19 -29.64
CA MET A 409 3.18 19.07 -30.51
C MET A 409 2.02 19.48 -31.41
N ASP A 410 1.01 20.17 -30.87
CA ASP A 410 -0.12 20.68 -31.64
C ASP A 410 0.31 21.70 -32.71
N GLY A 411 1.28 22.55 -32.39
CA GLY A 411 1.88 23.51 -33.32
C GLY A 411 2.79 22.89 -34.39
N GLY A 412 3.06 21.59 -34.33
CA GLY A 412 3.99 20.91 -35.25
C GLY A 412 5.46 21.26 -35.04
N GLU A 413 5.81 21.82 -33.88
CA GLU A 413 7.19 22.21 -33.53
C GLU A 413 8.06 21.03 -33.10
N VAL A 414 7.43 19.93 -32.68
CA VAL A 414 8.11 18.73 -32.15
C VAL A 414 8.39 17.73 -33.27
N ARG A 415 9.68 17.48 -33.52
CA ARG A 415 10.17 16.52 -34.52
C ARG A 415 10.53 15.17 -33.89
N ALA A 416 11.07 15.20 -32.68
CA ALA A 416 11.46 14.02 -31.93
C ALA A 416 11.01 14.13 -30.46
N LEU A 417 10.30 13.12 -29.98
CA LEU A 417 9.85 13.01 -28.59
C LEU A 417 10.46 11.77 -27.95
N LEU A 418 11.24 12.01 -26.88
CA LEU A 418 11.92 11.00 -26.07
C LEU A 418 11.22 10.91 -24.72
N MET A 419 10.52 9.81 -24.44
CA MET A 419 9.76 9.60 -23.22
C MET A 419 10.43 8.53 -22.38
N LEU A 420 10.98 8.91 -21.22
CA LEU A 420 11.76 8.02 -20.36
C LEU A 420 11.04 7.82 -19.02
N ASP A 421 10.63 6.58 -18.74
CA ASP A 421 9.96 6.13 -17.52
C ASP A 421 8.67 6.91 -17.19
N VAL A 422 7.84 7.13 -18.21
CA VAL A 422 6.59 7.90 -18.10
C VAL A 422 5.49 7.29 -18.96
N ASN A 423 4.25 7.41 -18.48
CA ASN A 423 3.07 6.96 -19.20
C ASN A 423 2.00 8.06 -19.41
N PRO A 424 2.33 9.18 -20.06
CA PRO A 424 1.40 10.30 -20.27
C PRO A 424 0.16 9.94 -21.11
N ALA A 425 0.20 8.89 -21.95
CA ALA A 425 -1.00 8.41 -22.65
C ALA A 425 -2.10 7.91 -21.69
N TYR A 426 -1.72 7.58 -20.45
CA TYR A 426 -2.63 7.20 -19.38
C TYR A 426 -2.79 8.31 -18.33
N THR A 427 -1.71 8.97 -17.91
CA THR A 427 -1.72 9.87 -16.74
C THR A 427 -1.97 11.35 -17.04
N ALA A 428 -1.84 11.77 -18.30
CA ALA A 428 -2.02 13.17 -18.67
C ALA A 428 -3.46 13.65 -18.38
N PRO A 429 -3.64 14.91 -17.95
CA PRO A 429 -4.98 15.51 -17.88
C PRO A 429 -5.72 15.37 -19.21
N ALA A 430 -6.96 14.90 -19.15
CA ALA A 430 -7.74 14.49 -20.32
C ALA A 430 -8.06 15.64 -21.28
N ASP A 431 -8.07 16.89 -20.80
CA ASP A 431 -8.28 18.09 -21.60
C ASP A 431 -7.06 18.51 -22.43
N LEU A 432 -5.87 17.94 -22.17
CA LEU A 432 -4.68 18.20 -22.97
C LEU A 432 -4.66 17.40 -24.28
N GLY A 433 -5.40 16.31 -24.42
CA GLY A 433 -5.37 15.49 -25.64
C GLY A 433 -3.97 14.96 -26.00
N PHE A 434 -3.21 14.50 -24.99
CA PHE A 434 -1.81 14.10 -25.16
C PHE A 434 -1.63 13.00 -26.21
N ALA A 435 -2.51 11.99 -26.22
CA ALA A 435 -2.38 10.85 -27.13
C ALA A 435 -2.49 11.29 -28.60
N GLU A 436 -3.49 12.13 -28.91
CA GLU A 436 -3.72 12.68 -30.23
C GLU A 436 -2.60 13.63 -30.67
N ALA A 437 -2.05 14.42 -29.74
CA ALA A 437 -0.91 15.29 -30.02
C ALA A 437 0.39 14.50 -30.25
N CYS A 438 0.61 13.43 -29.46
CA CYS A 438 1.76 12.54 -29.60
C CYS A 438 1.79 11.87 -30.98
N GLU A 439 0.64 11.48 -31.54
CA GLU A 439 0.56 10.86 -32.87
C GLU A 439 1.08 11.72 -34.02
N ARG A 440 1.16 13.03 -33.84
CA ARG A 440 1.66 13.98 -34.85
C ARG A 440 3.19 14.03 -34.92
N VAL A 441 3.89 13.50 -33.90
CA VAL A 441 5.34 13.60 -33.79
C VAL A 441 6.03 12.57 -34.71
N PRO A 442 6.91 13.00 -35.64
CA PRO A 442 7.57 12.11 -36.60
C PRO A 442 8.47 11.03 -35.99
N PHE A 443 9.20 11.34 -34.92
CA PHE A 443 10.05 10.38 -34.20
C PHE A 443 9.64 10.28 -32.74
N ARG A 444 9.32 9.06 -32.27
CA ARG A 444 8.77 8.80 -30.94
C ARG A 444 9.46 7.61 -30.33
N LEU A 445 10.07 7.80 -29.18
CA LEU A 445 10.80 6.80 -28.43
C LEU A 445 10.27 6.75 -27.01
N HIS A 446 9.97 5.55 -26.53
CA HIS A 446 9.62 5.28 -25.15
C HIS A 446 10.66 4.37 -24.50
N ALA A 447 10.98 4.58 -23.23
CA ALA A 447 11.73 3.63 -22.41
C ALA A 447 10.97 3.39 -21.11
N GLY A 448 10.76 2.12 -20.74
CA GLY A 448 9.98 1.75 -19.56
C GLY A 448 10.14 0.29 -19.19
N LEU A 449 9.68 -0.09 -17.98
CA LEU A 449 9.68 -1.50 -17.53
C LEU A 449 8.68 -2.37 -18.32
N HIS A 450 7.60 -1.76 -18.81
CA HIS A 450 6.52 -2.41 -19.56
C HIS A 450 6.26 -1.70 -20.88
N ALA A 451 5.73 -2.42 -21.86
CA ALA A 451 5.23 -1.86 -23.12
C ALA A 451 3.79 -1.33 -22.92
N ASP A 452 3.69 -0.18 -22.25
CA ASP A 452 2.45 0.44 -21.80
C ASP A 452 1.65 1.19 -22.89
N GLU A 453 0.64 1.95 -22.45
CA GLU A 453 -0.21 2.79 -23.30
C GLU A 453 0.61 3.81 -24.10
N THR A 454 1.68 4.37 -23.51
CA THR A 454 2.57 5.32 -24.20
C THR A 454 3.49 4.59 -25.17
N ALA A 455 4.01 3.41 -24.81
CA ALA A 455 4.78 2.56 -25.70
C ALA A 455 4.02 2.22 -26.98
N ALA A 456 2.70 2.00 -26.88
CA ALA A 456 1.84 1.70 -28.03
C ALA A 456 1.72 2.86 -29.03
N LEU A 457 1.94 4.10 -28.58
CA LEU A 457 1.99 5.28 -29.44
C LEU A 457 3.40 5.53 -30.01
N CYS A 458 4.42 4.76 -29.63
CA CYS A 458 5.80 5.03 -30.01
C CYS A 458 6.28 4.17 -31.18
N HIS A 459 7.19 4.73 -31.97
CA HIS A 459 7.90 3.95 -32.99
C HIS A 459 8.89 2.99 -32.34
N TRP A 460 9.60 3.45 -31.30
CA TRP A 460 10.56 2.65 -30.56
C TRP A 460 10.14 2.51 -29.10
N HIS A 461 10.30 1.31 -28.55
CA HIS A 461 10.25 1.05 -27.12
C HIS A 461 11.52 0.33 -26.66
N ALA A 462 12.22 0.88 -25.68
CA ALA A 462 13.41 0.31 -25.07
C ALA A 462 13.08 -0.28 -23.68
N PRO A 463 13.41 -1.56 -23.42
CA PRO A 463 13.17 -2.17 -22.13
C PRO A 463 14.12 -1.60 -21.07
N MET A 464 13.55 -1.09 -19.99
CA MET A 464 14.32 -0.67 -18.83
C MET A 464 14.69 -1.85 -17.93
N ALA A 465 15.89 -1.78 -17.37
CA ALA A 465 16.30 -2.61 -16.25
C ALA A 465 15.60 -2.13 -14.97
N HIS A 466 15.15 -3.06 -14.13
CA HIS A 466 14.59 -2.73 -12.82
C HIS A 466 15.70 -2.28 -11.85
N ALA A 467 15.35 -1.53 -10.81
CA ALA A 467 16.31 -1.00 -9.83
C ALA A 467 17.17 -2.10 -9.15
N LEU A 468 16.60 -3.29 -8.95
CA LEU A 468 17.30 -4.43 -8.33
C LEU A 468 18.33 -5.12 -9.24
N GLU A 469 18.40 -4.77 -10.52
CA GLU A 469 19.34 -5.33 -11.50
C GLU A 469 20.13 -4.26 -12.28
N SER A 470 20.02 -2.99 -11.88
CA SER A 470 20.72 -1.88 -12.52
C SER A 470 21.51 -1.04 -11.51
N TRP A 471 22.58 -0.42 -12.02
CA TRP A 471 23.28 0.64 -11.29
C TRP A 471 22.57 1.98 -11.52
N GLY A 472 22.41 2.74 -10.45
CA GLY A 472 21.87 4.09 -10.47
C GLY A 472 22.11 4.82 -9.16
N ASP A 473 21.52 6.00 -9.02
CA ASP A 473 21.44 6.74 -7.76
C ASP A 473 20.14 7.55 -7.70
N GLY A 474 19.80 8.07 -6.54
CA GLY A 474 18.62 8.89 -6.30
C GLY A 474 18.69 9.56 -4.94
N ARG A 475 17.79 10.48 -4.64
CA ARG A 475 17.67 11.07 -3.29
C ARG A 475 16.40 10.59 -2.61
N ALA A 476 16.54 10.20 -1.34
CA ALA A 476 15.39 9.98 -0.48
C ALA A 476 14.69 11.32 -0.19
N VAL A 477 13.50 11.29 0.42
CA VAL A 477 12.71 12.49 0.70
C VAL A 477 13.39 13.50 1.64
N ASP A 478 14.37 13.06 2.44
CA ASP A 478 15.22 13.94 3.27
C ASP A 478 16.42 14.51 2.50
N GLY A 479 16.56 14.15 1.22
CA GLY A 479 17.63 14.56 0.33
C GLY A 479 18.87 13.68 0.37
N THR A 480 18.94 12.69 1.27
CA THR A 480 20.08 11.79 1.35
C THR A 480 20.23 11.02 0.03
N ALA A 481 21.38 11.17 -0.62
CA ALA A 481 21.69 10.45 -1.85
C ALA A 481 21.96 8.98 -1.54
N THR A 482 21.30 8.09 -2.29
CA THR A 482 21.33 6.64 -2.12
C THR A 482 21.77 6.00 -3.42
N ILE A 483 22.66 5.01 -3.34
CA ILE A 483 23.17 4.28 -4.51
C ILE A 483 22.27 3.07 -4.75
N LEU A 484 21.83 2.91 -6.00
CA LEU A 484 21.12 1.71 -6.44
C LEU A 484 22.17 0.69 -6.85
N GLN A 485 22.39 -0.28 -5.96
CA GLN A 485 23.25 -1.42 -6.23
C GLN A 485 22.42 -2.57 -6.83
N PRO A 486 22.81 -3.13 -7.98
CA PRO A 486 22.17 -4.32 -8.51
C PRO A 486 22.48 -5.53 -7.64
N THR A 487 21.45 -6.31 -7.35
CA THR A 487 21.52 -7.57 -6.60
C THR A 487 21.80 -8.76 -7.51
N ILE A 488 21.47 -8.62 -8.79
CA ILE A 488 21.61 -9.62 -9.84
C ILE A 488 21.93 -8.91 -11.17
N ARG A 489 22.47 -9.65 -12.15
CA ARG A 489 22.62 -9.14 -13.52
C ARG A 489 21.24 -9.00 -14.19
N PRO A 490 21.07 -8.08 -15.17
CA PRO A 490 19.82 -7.92 -15.88
C PRO A 490 19.28 -9.22 -16.46
N ILE A 491 18.08 -9.64 -16.04
CA ILE A 491 17.47 -10.92 -16.44
C ILE A 491 17.15 -10.92 -17.95
N PHE A 492 16.69 -9.78 -18.47
CA PHE A 492 16.30 -9.63 -19.87
C PHE A 492 17.29 -8.78 -20.69
N GLY A 493 18.42 -8.35 -20.11
CA GLY A 493 19.31 -7.42 -20.79
C GLY A 493 18.72 -6.02 -21.01
N GLY A 494 17.77 -5.61 -20.16
CA GLY A 494 17.29 -4.22 -20.09
C GLY A 494 18.41 -3.25 -19.73
N ARG A 495 18.20 -1.96 -20.00
CA ARG A 495 19.17 -0.89 -19.72
C ARG A 495 18.64 0.06 -18.66
N SER A 496 19.49 0.55 -17.77
CA SER A 496 19.09 1.57 -16.81
C SER A 496 18.79 2.88 -17.53
N LEU A 497 18.03 3.78 -16.90
CA LEU A 497 17.81 5.12 -17.44
C LEU A 497 19.12 5.85 -17.72
N VAL A 498 20.13 5.65 -16.88
CA VAL A 498 21.47 6.25 -17.02
C VAL A 498 22.19 5.72 -18.27
N GLU A 499 22.06 4.44 -18.58
CA GLU A 499 22.58 3.86 -19.83
C GLU A 499 21.83 4.39 -21.05
N ILE A 500 20.51 4.52 -20.97
CA ILE A 500 19.68 5.05 -22.06
C ILE A 500 20.00 6.52 -22.32
N THR A 501 20.18 7.36 -21.29
CA THR A 501 20.62 8.74 -21.48
C THR A 501 22.02 8.83 -22.08
N ALA A 502 22.93 7.92 -21.70
CA ALA A 502 24.25 7.84 -22.32
C ALA A 502 24.18 7.43 -23.80
N MET A 503 23.31 6.48 -24.18
CA MET A 503 23.04 6.13 -25.57
C MET A 503 22.55 7.34 -26.37
N LEU A 504 21.64 8.14 -25.81
CA LEU A 504 21.15 9.38 -26.42
C LEU A 504 22.28 10.43 -26.56
N ALA A 505 23.26 10.44 -25.65
CA ALA A 505 24.43 11.32 -25.72
C ALA A 505 25.51 10.82 -26.70
N GLY A 506 25.39 9.59 -27.19
CA GLY A 506 26.29 8.99 -28.17
C GLY A 506 27.32 8.02 -27.62
N ASP A 507 27.15 7.56 -26.38
CA ASP A 507 27.98 6.53 -25.76
C ASP A 507 27.15 5.28 -25.45
N PRO A 508 26.84 4.44 -26.47
CA PRO A 508 25.98 3.28 -26.28
C PRO A 508 26.64 2.12 -25.53
N PHE A 509 27.94 2.21 -25.26
CA PHE A 509 28.71 1.19 -24.55
C PHE A 509 29.07 1.61 -23.12
N ALA A 510 28.58 2.77 -22.67
CA ALA A 510 28.81 3.27 -21.32
C ALA A 510 28.29 2.27 -20.27
N GLY A 511 29.17 1.88 -19.33
CA GLY A 511 28.77 1.03 -18.21
C GLY A 511 28.06 1.83 -17.13
N ALA A 512 26.84 1.43 -16.75
CA ALA A 512 26.04 2.10 -15.71
C ALA A 512 26.82 2.37 -14.41
N GLN A 513 27.61 1.40 -13.93
CA GLN A 513 28.43 1.57 -12.72
C GLN A 513 29.47 2.67 -12.88
N ALA A 514 30.14 2.75 -14.03
CA ALA A 514 31.15 3.75 -14.30
C ALA A 514 30.52 5.15 -14.34
N LEU A 515 29.34 5.28 -14.93
CA LEU A 515 28.58 6.54 -14.98
C LEU A 515 28.18 7.02 -13.57
N VAL A 516 27.69 6.13 -12.71
CA VAL A 516 27.37 6.48 -11.32
C VAL A 516 28.64 6.83 -10.55
N ARG A 517 29.69 6.00 -10.64
CA ARG A 517 30.96 6.24 -9.95
C ARG A 517 31.60 7.57 -10.36
N ASP A 518 31.45 7.96 -11.63
CA ASP A 518 31.92 9.23 -12.17
C ASP A 518 31.22 10.43 -11.53
N THR A 519 29.89 10.36 -11.35
CA THR A 519 29.12 11.41 -10.65
C THR A 519 29.62 11.65 -9.23
N TRP A 520 30.06 10.59 -8.54
CA TRP A 520 30.49 10.65 -7.14
C TRP A 520 32.00 10.78 -6.96
N ARG A 521 32.78 10.94 -8.03
CA ARG A 521 34.25 10.92 -8.00
C ARG A 521 34.85 11.82 -6.92
N ASP A 522 34.32 13.02 -6.73
CA ASP A 522 34.81 13.99 -5.72
C ASP A 522 34.59 13.53 -4.27
N ARG A 523 33.66 12.60 -4.04
CA ARG A 523 33.41 11.96 -2.73
C ARG A 523 34.17 10.64 -2.57
N LEU A 524 34.86 10.17 -3.62
CA LEU A 524 35.59 8.91 -3.65
C LEU A 524 37.10 9.17 -3.56
N ALA A 525 37.63 9.20 -2.34
CA ALA A 525 39.08 9.30 -2.15
C ALA A 525 39.83 8.09 -2.72
N ASP A 526 39.23 6.89 -2.61
CA ASP A 526 39.77 5.62 -3.10
C ASP A 526 38.65 4.56 -3.30
N ASP A 527 39.04 3.36 -3.69
CA ASP A 527 38.13 2.20 -3.82
C ASP A 527 37.48 1.80 -2.48
N THR A 528 38.13 2.08 -1.35
CA THR A 528 37.60 1.79 -0.01
C THR A 528 36.40 2.68 0.30
N ALA A 529 36.46 3.96 -0.07
CA ALA A 529 35.35 4.90 0.04
C ALA A 529 34.14 4.44 -0.79
N TRP A 530 34.35 3.94 -2.01
CA TRP A 530 33.28 3.37 -2.84
C TRP A 530 32.66 2.13 -2.19
N ARG A 531 33.47 1.19 -1.69
CA ARG A 531 32.97 -0.02 -1.01
C ARG A 531 32.18 0.31 0.25
N ARG A 532 32.61 1.29 1.03
CA ARG A 532 31.87 1.76 2.22
C ARG A 532 30.53 2.38 1.85
N MET A 533 30.50 3.21 0.82
CA MET A 533 29.25 3.80 0.29
C MET A 533 28.28 2.70 -0.17
N LEU A 534 28.77 1.68 -0.87
CA LEU A 534 27.94 0.52 -1.27
C LEU A 534 27.49 -0.33 -0.08
N HIS A 535 28.34 -0.52 0.93
CA HIS A 535 27.99 -1.28 2.13
C HIS A 535 26.88 -0.58 2.93
N GLN A 536 26.95 0.74 3.07
CA GLN A 536 25.94 1.54 3.76
C GLN A 536 24.68 1.78 2.90
N GLY A 537 24.85 1.82 1.58
CA GLY A 537 23.81 2.09 0.58
C GLY A 537 23.60 3.59 0.27
N PHE A 538 24.22 4.51 1.01
CA PHE A 538 24.01 5.95 0.86
C PHE A 538 25.30 6.76 0.94
N VAL A 539 25.20 8.03 0.55
CA VAL A 539 26.32 8.98 0.56
C VAL A 539 26.21 9.88 1.80
N GLU A 540 27.15 9.73 2.72
CA GLU A 540 27.19 10.53 3.95
C GLU A 540 27.28 12.05 3.66
N GLY A 541 26.57 12.83 4.48
CA GLY A 541 26.60 14.31 4.41
C GLY A 541 25.91 14.89 3.16
N THR A 542 24.89 14.21 2.64
CA THR A 542 24.07 14.69 1.50
C THR A 542 22.63 15.00 1.85
N THR A 543 22.19 14.71 3.09
CA THR A 543 20.88 15.14 3.61
C THR A 543 20.73 16.66 3.46
N GLU A 544 19.58 17.11 2.96
CA GLU A 544 19.36 18.55 2.75
C GLU A 544 19.25 19.29 4.09
N ALA A 545 19.95 20.42 4.18
CA ALA A 545 19.91 21.26 5.36
C ALA A 545 18.58 22.05 5.39
N PRO A 546 17.94 22.18 6.57
CA PRO A 546 16.82 23.09 6.71
C PRO A 546 17.19 24.52 6.35
N VAL A 547 16.30 25.22 5.66
CA VAL A 547 16.44 26.65 5.35
C VAL A 547 15.49 27.46 6.20
N GLU A 548 15.97 28.62 6.66
CA GLU A 548 15.12 29.61 7.30
C GLU A 548 14.16 30.22 6.27
N VAL A 549 12.94 30.49 6.71
CA VAL A 549 11.87 31.03 5.87
C VAL A 549 11.25 32.26 6.51
N SER A 550 10.84 33.21 5.69
CA SER A 550 10.11 34.40 6.13
C SER A 550 8.96 34.66 5.15
N PRO A 551 7.72 34.78 5.63
CA PRO A 551 6.59 35.07 4.77
C PRO A 551 6.78 36.34 3.94
N VAL A 552 6.37 36.30 2.67
CA VAL A 552 6.27 37.51 1.85
C VAL A 552 5.16 38.41 2.39
N SER A 553 5.35 39.72 2.30
CA SER A 553 4.31 40.70 2.64
C SER A 553 3.25 40.75 1.55
N GLY A 554 1.98 40.76 1.94
CA GLY A 554 0.87 40.85 0.98
C GLY A 554 -0.47 40.47 1.62
N SER A 555 -1.57 40.85 0.94
CA SER A 555 -2.91 40.39 1.32
C SER A 555 -3.04 38.88 1.14
N ILE A 556 -3.93 38.27 1.91
CA ILE A 556 -4.40 36.90 1.70
C ILE A 556 -5.79 37.05 1.11
N ALA A 557 -5.94 36.66 -0.16
CA ALA A 557 -7.23 36.74 -0.83
C ALA A 557 -8.22 35.79 -0.14
N ALA A 558 -9.43 36.29 0.12
CA ALA A 558 -10.49 35.44 0.62
C ALA A 558 -10.87 34.43 -0.48
N PRO A 559 -10.91 33.13 -0.17
CA PRO A 559 -11.33 32.12 -1.13
C PRO A 559 -12.80 32.32 -1.52
N PRO A 560 -13.18 31.98 -2.78
CA PRO A 560 -14.57 32.07 -3.20
C PRO A 560 -15.45 31.06 -2.45
N GLU A 561 -16.68 31.44 -2.12
CA GLU A 561 -17.68 30.53 -1.57
C GLU A 561 -18.09 29.51 -2.65
N PRO A 562 -17.99 28.20 -2.39
CA PRO A 562 -18.35 27.19 -3.36
C PRO A 562 -19.87 27.11 -3.55
N GLY A 563 -20.29 26.76 -4.77
CA GLY A 563 -21.71 26.60 -5.12
C GLY A 563 -22.41 25.43 -4.39
N SER A 564 -23.71 25.30 -4.63
CA SER A 564 -24.54 24.25 -4.02
C SER A 564 -24.42 22.87 -4.69
N GLY A 565 -23.82 22.78 -5.89
CA GLY A 565 -23.71 21.56 -6.68
C GLY A 565 -22.77 20.50 -6.10
N LEU A 566 -22.74 19.31 -6.73
CA LEU A 566 -21.79 18.24 -6.40
C LEU A 566 -20.38 18.63 -6.84
N GLU A 567 -19.38 18.17 -6.10
CA GLU A 567 -17.97 18.24 -6.48
C GLU A 567 -17.42 16.84 -6.80
N LEU A 568 -16.47 16.81 -7.73
CA LEU A 568 -15.57 15.70 -7.96
C LEU A 568 -14.27 15.95 -7.20
N THR A 569 -13.86 14.98 -6.39
CA THR A 569 -12.52 14.92 -5.80
C THR A 569 -11.76 13.72 -6.36
N LEU A 570 -10.54 13.94 -6.83
CA LEU A 570 -9.63 12.89 -7.27
C LEU A 570 -8.59 12.65 -6.19
N ARG A 571 -8.27 11.39 -5.90
CA ARG A 571 -7.18 11.00 -5.00
C ARG A 571 -6.34 9.89 -5.61
N PRO A 572 -5.04 9.77 -5.25
CA PRO A 572 -4.27 8.56 -5.52
C PRO A 572 -4.96 7.34 -4.91
N ASP A 573 -4.89 6.19 -5.58
CA ASP A 573 -5.33 4.94 -4.95
C ASP A 573 -4.35 4.56 -3.83
N PRO A 574 -4.83 4.19 -2.63
CA PRO A 574 -3.94 3.88 -1.51
C PRO A 574 -3.07 2.65 -1.74
N CYS A 575 -3.47 1.73 -2.64
CA CYS A 575 -2.74 0.50 -2.99
C CYS A 575 -1.99 0.57 -4.33
N LEU A 576 -2.46 1.38 -5.29
CA LEU A 576 -1.84 1.50 -6.63
C LEU A 576 -1.19 2.86 -6.94
N TRP A 577 -1.38 3.88 -6.10
CA TRP A 577 -0.89 5.25 -6.27
C TRP A 577 -1.34 5.88 -7.59
N ASP A 578 -0.42 5.96 -8.56
CA ASP A 578 -0.60 6.49 -9.92
C ASP A 578 -0.86 5.42 -10.99
N GLY A 579 -0.81 4.13 -10.62
CA GLY A 579 -1.02 3.00 -11.53
C GLY A 579 0.24 2.49 -12.25
N ARG A 580 1.43 3.03 -11.98
CA ARG A 580 2.70 2.49 -12.52
C ARG A 580 2.88 1.02 -12.13
N ARG A 581 2.52 0.66 -10.88
CA ARG A 581 2.58 -0.71 -10.34
C ARG A 581 1.24 -1.47 -10.42
N ALA A 582 0.33 -1.07 -11.31
CA ALA A 582 -0.97 -1.75 -11.45
C ALA A 582 -0.85 -3.23 -11.87
N ASN A 583 0.26 -3.64 -12.47
CA ASN A 583 0.49 -5.05 -12.84
C ASN A 583 1.05 -5.91 -11.69
N VAL A 584 1.23 -5.34 -10.49
CA VAL A 584 1.73 -6.08 -9.32
C VAL A 584 0.56 -6.71 -8.57
N ALA A 585 0.42 -8.04 -8.67
CA ALA A 585 -0.73 -8.78 -8.13
C ALA A 585 -0.91 -8.63 -6.61
N TRP A 586 0.18 -8.52 -5.85
CA TRP A 586 0.12 -8.25 -4.41
C TRP A 586 -0.58 -6.92 -4.09
N LEU A 587 -0.34 -5.87 -4.87
CA LEU A 587 -0.94 -4.56 -4.66
C LEU A 587 -2.41 -4.51 -5.13
N GLN A 588 -2.76 -5.27 -6.18
CA GLN A 588 -4.14 -5.42 -6.64
C GLN A 588 -5.02 -6.20 -5.65
N GLU A 589 -4.49 -7.27 -5.06
CA GLU A 589 -5.20 -8.05 -4.04
C GLU A 589 -5.27 -7.29 -2.70
N LEU A 590 -4.29 -6.42 -2.40
CA LEU A 590 -4.22 -5.68 -1.14
C LEU A 590 -5.52 -4.87 -0.89
N PRO A 591 -6.27 -5.15 0.19
CA PRO A 591 -7.50 -4.45 0.46
C PRO A 591 -7.22 -2.99 0.84
N LYS A 592 -7.92 -2.05 0.21
CA LYS A 592 -7.79 -0.61 0.52
C LYS A 592 -7.98 -0.35 2.02
N PRO A 593 -7.17 0.50 2.67
CA PRO A 593 -7.16 0.62 4.14
C PRO A 593 -8.53 0.87 4.78
N ILE A 594 -9.35 1.72 4.18
CA ILE A 594 -10.68 2.09 4.72
C ILE A 594 -11.77 1.14 4.20
N SER A 595 -11.99 1.13 2.87
CA SER A 595 -13.13 0.44 2.24
C SER A 595 -12.96 -1.07 2.08
N LYS A 596 -11.73 -1.60 2.26
CA LYS A 596 -11.38 -3.02 2.09
C LYS A 596 -11.67 -3.60 0.70
N ILE A 597 -11.89 -2.74 -0.28
CA ILE A 597 -12.03 -3.12 -1.68
C ILE A 597 -10.68 -3.62 -2.21
N SER A 598 -10.75 -4.64 -3.05
CA SER A 598 -9.63 -5.29 -3.73
C SER A 598 -10.00 -5.49 -5.21
N TRP A 599 -9.03 -5.41 -6.13
CA TRP A 599 -9.26 -5.58 -7.58
C TRP A 599 -10.34 -4.68 -8.22
N ASP A 600 -10.65 -3.53 -7.61
CA ASP A 600 -11.69 -2.62 -8.09
C ASP A 600 -11.37 -1.16 -7.71
N SER A 601 -11.87 -0.24 -8.53
CA SER A 601 -12.07 1.17 -8.16
C SER A 601 -13.55 1.50 -8.12
N HIS A 602 -13.89 2.62 -7.49
CA HIS A 602 -15.26 3.01 -7.18
C HIS A 602 -15.39 4.54 -7.09
N ALA A 603 -16.61 5.02 -7.30
CA ALA A 603 -17.05 6.35 -6.93
C ALA A 603 -17.55 6.31 -5.48
N ALA A 604 -16.78 6.87 -4.55
CA ALA A 604 -17.18 6.98 -3.15
C ALA A 604 -18.22 8.11 -3.00
N VAL A 605 -19.38 7.78 -2.45
CA VAL A 605 -20.47 8.72 -2.18
C VAL A 605 -20.89 8.66 -0.72
N SER A 606 -21.45 9.76 -0.21
CA SER A 606 -21.93 9.82 1.18
C SER A 606 -23.20 9.00 1.38
N PRO A 607 -23.46 8.49 2.61
CA PRO A 607 -24.75 7.87 2.94
C PRO A 607 -25.94 8.80 2.68
N ALA A 608 -25.78 10.10 2.90
CA ALA A 608 -26.80 11.11 2.62
C ALA A 608 -27.11 11.22 1.12
N LEU A 609 -26.08 11.37 0.28
CA LEU A 609 -26.25 11.42 -1.18
C LEU A 609 -26.84 10.12 -1.73
N ALA A 610 -26.39 8.98 -1.19
CA ALA A 610 -26.91 7.68 -1.57
C ALA A 610 -28.43 7.57 -1.29
N ARG A 611 -28.89 8.01 -0.12
CA ARG A 611 -30.34 8.07 0.19
C ARG A 611 -31.08 9.04 -0.73
N GLN A 612 -30.52 10.23 -0.98
CA GLN A 612 -31.15 11.25 -1.82
C GLN A 612 -31.32 10.79 -3.28
N ARG A 613 -30.37 10.02 -3.80
CA ARG A 613 -30.32 9.59 -5.22
C ARG A 613 -30.65 8.11 -5.42
N ASP A 614 -31.14 7.42 -4.38
CA ASP A 614 -31.39 5.97 -4.36
C ASP A 614 -30.18 5.16 -4.88
N LEU A 615 -28.96 5.47 -4.43
CA LEU A 615 -27.75 4.74 -4.82
C LEU A 615 -27.45 3.62 -3.82
N LYS A 616 -26.96 2.49 -4.33
CA LYS A 616 -26.50 1.35 -3.53
C LYS A 616 -25.11 0.91 -3.97
N ASP A 617 -24.43 0.16 -3.11
CA ASP A 617 -23.14 -0.43 -3.45
C ASP A 617 -23.22 -1.27 -4.74
N GLY A 618 -22.30 -0.96 -5.64
CA GLY A 618 -22.17 -1.55 -6.96
C GLY A 618 -23.07 -0.95 -8.03
N ASP A 619 -23.97 -0.01 -7.72
CA ASP A 619 -24.74 0.69 -8.77
C ASP A 619 -23.77 1.43 -9.70
N ILE A 620 -23.97 1.31 -11.01
CA ILE A 620 -23.16 2.05 -11.98
C ILE A 620 -23.76 3.44 -12.19
N VAL A 621 -22.95 4.46 -11.96
CA VAL A 621 -23.27 5.86 -12.26
C VAL A 621 -22.43 6.35 -13.43
N GLU A 622 -23.02 7.25 -14.20
CA GLU A 622 -22.32 8.09 -15.18
C GLU A 622 -22.04 9.43 -14.51
N LEU A 623 -20.76 9.80 -14.51
CA LEU A 623 -20.22 11.02 -13.93
C LEU A 623 -19.77 11.94 -15.05
N GLY A 624 -20.20 13.19 -15.04
CA GLY A 624 -19.91 14.19 -16.07
C GLY A 624 -19.29 15.46 -15.51
N ILE A 625 -18.17 15.91 -16.06
CA ILE A 625 -17.55 17.20 -15.70
C ILE A 625 -16.81 17.82 -16.89
N GLY A 626 -17.12 19.08 -17.20
CA GLY A 626 -16.48 19.81 -18.31
C GLY A 626 -16.58 19.07 -19.65
N GLY A 627 -17.75 18.51 -19.98
CA GLY A 627 -18.00 17.78 -21.22
C GLY A 627 -17.42 16.36 -21.30
N ARG A 628 -16.66 15.92 -20.28
CA ARG A 628 -16.08 14.57 -20.20
C ARG A 628 -16.95 13.68 -19.32
N THR A 629 -17.05 12.40 -19.65
CA THR A 629 -17.86 11.44 -18.91
C THR A 629 -17.10 10.18 -18.54
N LEU A 630 -17.48 9.57 -17.42
CA LEU A 630 -16.92 8.32 -16.92
C LEU A 630 -18.00 7.50 -16.23
N ARG A 631 -17.98 6.18 -16.44
CA ARG A 631 -18.87 5.25 -15.74
C ARG A 631 -18.10 4.55 -14.62
N ALA A 632 -18.65 4.56 -13.41
CA ALA A 632 -18.01 3.95 -12.25
C ALA A 632 -19.03 3.26 -11.33
N PRO A 633 -18.66 2.14 -10.68
CA PRO A 633 -19.48 1.55 -9.62
C PRO A 633 -19.44 2.44 -8.36
N VAL A 634 -20.58 2.59 -7.71
CA VAL A 634 -20.72 3.34 -6.46
C VAL A 634 -20.29 2.49 -5.27
N LEU A 635 -19.57 3.11 -4.34
CA LEU A 635 -19.45 2.66 -2.95
C LEU A 635 -20.06 3.74 -2.05
N VAL A 636 -21.02 3.36 -1.21
CA VAL A 636 -21.51 4.21 -0.14
C VAL A 636 -20.48 4.17 0.99
N GLN A 637 -19.72 5.25 1.15
CA GLN A 637 -18.60 5.34 2.09
C GLN A 637 -19.02 6.12 3.34
N PRO A 638 -19.14 5.46 4.51
CA PRO A 638 -19.37 6.15 5.77
C PRO A 638 -18.28 7.21 6.02
N GLY A 639 -18.67 8.39 6.50
CA GLY A 639 -17.79 9.53 6.73
C GLY A 639 -17.42 10.36 5.49
N GLN A 640 -17.93 10.02 4.30
CA GLN A 640 -17.77 10.84 3.09
C GLN A 640 -18.61 12.13 3.19
N ALA A 641 -18.04 13.26 2.78
CA ALA A 641 -18.71 14.56 2.75
C ALA A 641 -19.93 14.55 1.81
N GLU A 642 -20.98 15.25 2.20
CA GLU A 642 -22.34 15.06 1.66
C GLU A 642 -22.40 15.25 0.14
N ARG A 643 -21.76 16.29 -0.38
CA ARG A 643 -21.80 16.68 -1.80
C ARG A 643 -20.54 16.33 -2.58
N SER A 644 -19.65 15.52 -1.99
CA SER A 644 -18.40 15.11 -2.61
C SER A 644 -18.51 13.70 -3.17
N VAL A 645 -18.16 13.54 -4.44
CA VAL A 645 -17.94 12.22 -5.06
C VAL A 645 -16.45 12.05 -5.28
N THR A 646 -15.87 10.98 -4.74
CA THR A 646 -14.42 10.74 -4.85
C THR A 646 -14.12 9.58 -5.79
N LEU A 647 -13.18 9.79 -6.72
CA LEU A 647 -12.60 8.77 -7.57
C LEU A 647 -11.11 8.59 -7.26
N PHE A 648 -10.61 7.38 -7.48
CA PHE A 648 -9.23 7.00 -7.22
C PHE A 648 -8.46 6.79 -8.52
N LEU A 649 -7.29 7.43 -8.64
CA LEU A 649 -6.37 7.31 -9.78
C LEU A 649 -5.64 5.95 -9.77
N GLY A 650 -4.95 5.60 -10.85
CA GLY A 650 -4.08 4.42 -10.90
C GLY A 650 -4.75 3.08 -11.24
N ASN A 651 -6.06 3.07 -11.49
CA ASN A 651 -6.82 1.93 -11.99
C ASN A 651 -7.24 2.13 -13.46
N GLY A 652 -7.80 1.10 -14.10
CA GLY A 652 -8.38 1.19 -15.44
C GLY A 652 -7.36 1.21 -16.58
N ARG A 653 -6.14 0.74 -16.32
CA ARG A 653 -5.10 0.62 -17.34
C ARG A 653 -5.51 -0.37 -18.43
N ARG A 654 -5.09 -0.06 -19.66
CA ARG A 654 -5.39 -0.82 -20.89
C ARG A 654 -4.20 -1.65 -21.35
N ARG A 655 -2.99 -1.29 -20.92
CA ARG A 655 -1.71 -1.97 -21.21
C ARG A 655 -0.80 -1.98 -19.98
N ALA A 656 -1.33 -2.36 -18.83
CA ALA A 656 -0.53 -2.69 -17.66
C ALA A 656 0.12 -4.09 -17.78
N GLY A 657 -0.59 -5.06 -18.35
CA GLY A 657 -0.20 -6.46 -18.42
C GLY A 657 -1.32 -7.40 -17.92
N ARG A 658 -0.99 -8.68 -17.75
CA ARG A 658 -1.94 -9.76 -17.43
C ARG A 658 -2.69 -9.56 -16.11
N VAL A 659 -2.15 -8.77 -15.19
CA VAL A 659 -2.74 -8.52 -13.86
C VAL A 659 -3.59 -7.26 -13.86
N GLY A 660 -3.09 -6.16 -14.43
CA GLY A 660 -3.69 -4.83 -14.30
C GLY A 660 -4.66 -4.43 -15.42
N ASP A 661 -4.68 -5.14 -16.56
CA ASP A 661 -5.49 -4.77 -17.72
C ASP A 661 -6.99 -4.84 -17.42
N GLY A 662 -7.68 -3.71 -17.61
CA GLY A 662 -9.14 -3.60 -17.44
C GLY A 662 -9.61 -3.68 -15.98
N VAL A 663 -8.70 -3.69 -15.00
CA VAL A 663 -9.06 -3.73 -13.59
C VAL A 663 -9.46 -2.34 -13.10
N GLY A 664 -10.66 -2.23 -12.53
CA GLY A 664 -11.19 -0.96 -12.03
C GLY A 664 -11.71 -0.03 -13.14
N VAL A 665 -11.44 1.27 -13.00
CA VAL A 665 -11.95 2.38 -13.81
C VAL A 665 -10.86 3.45 -13.89
N ASP A 666 -10.66 4.00 -15.08
CA ASP A 666 -9.67 5.05 -15.34
C ASP A 666 -10.22 6.44 -14.94
N ALA A 667 -9.88 6.88 -13.73
CA ALA A 667 -10.29 8.18 -13.23
C ALA A 667 -9.52 9.36 -13.85
N TYR A 668 -8.41 9.13 -14.56
CA TYR A 668 -7.71 10.21 -15.27
C TYR A 668 -8.57 10.80 -16.38
N ALA A 669 -9.54 10.05 -16.91
CA ALA A 669 -10.51 10.52 -17.91
C ALA A 669 -11.32 11.76 -17.49
N LEU A 670 -11.53 11.99 -16.18
CA LEU A 670 -12.21 13.19 -15.66
C LEU A 670 -11.25 14.27 -15.16
N ARG A 671 -9.94 14.00 -15.10
CA ARG A 671 -8.94 14.94 -14.60
C ARG A 671 -8.68 16.04 -15.62
N GLY A 672 -8.88 17.30 -15.26
CA GLY A 672 -8.56 18.47 -16.11
C GLY A 672 -7.32 19.22 -15.63
N SER A 673 -6.61 19.87 -16.55
CA SER A 673 -5.40 20.64 -16.27
C SER A 673 -5.66 21.87 -15.39
N GLY A 674 -6.80 22.55 -15.56
CA GLY A 674 -7.20 23.71 -14.74
C GLY A 674 -7.71 23.37 -13.33
N ALA A 675 -8.24 22.15 -13.15
CA ALA A 675 -8.80 21.66 -11.89
C ALA A 675 -8.43 20.17 -11.66
N PRO A 676 -7.12 19.86 -11.46
CA PRO A 676 -6.61 18.49 -11.50
C PRO A 676 -6.94 17.60 -10.29
N TRP A 677 -7.55 18.16 -9.25
CA TRP A 677 -7.83 17.43 -8.01
C TRP A 677 -9.27 17.62 -7.52
N THR A 678 -9.78 18.84 -7.60
CA THR A 678 -11.14 19.16 -7.17
C THR A 678 -11.82 20.01 -8.23
N ALA A 679 -13.02 19.60 -8.66
CA ALA A 679 -13.84 20.33 -9.62
C ALA A 679 -15.30 20.37 -9.15
N THR A 680 -15.94 21.53 -9.25
CA THR A 680 -17.35 21.73 -8.87
C THR A 680 -18.27 21.63 -10.09
N GLY A 681 -19.54 21.26 -9.88
CA GLY A 681 -20.52 21.13 -10.95
C GLY A 681 -20.56 19.74 -11.56
N LEU A 682 -20.24 18.71 -10.78
CA LEU A 682 -20.30 17.31 -11.20
C LEU A 682 -21.74 16.90 -11.47
N GLU A 683 -21.98 16.37 -12.67
CA GLU A 683 -23.22 15.70 -13.03
C GLU A 683 -23.14 14.22 -12.65
N LEU A 684 -24.18 13.71 -11.97
CA LEU A 684 -24.28 12.31 -11.59
C LEU A 684 -25.63 11.76 -12.06
N ARG A 685 -25.57 10.71 -12.88
CA ARG A 685 -26.73 10.00 -13.42
C ARG A 685 -26.65 8.50 -13.11
N LYS A 686 -27.67 7.96 -12.44
CA LYS A 686 -27.82 6.51 -12.23
C LYS A 686 -28.14 5.84 -13.56
N THR A 687 -27.40 4.78 -13.91
CA THR A 687 -27.58 4.09 -15.22
C THR A 687 -28.60 2.94 -15.17
N GLY A 688 -28.89 2.41 -13.98
CA GLY A 688 -29.70 1.21 -13.79
C GLY A 688 -28.90 -0.10 -13.86
N GLU A 689 -27.66 -0.06 -14.34
CA GLU A 689 -26.74 -1.20 -14.31
C GLU A 689 -26.08 -1.36 -12.93
N ARG A 690 -25.65 -2.57 -12.60
CA ARG A 690 -24.99 -2.90 -11.33
C ARG A 690 -23.81 -3.84 -11.53
N ARG A 691 -22.67 -3.52 -10.91
CA ARG A 691 -21.47 -4.36 -10.82
C ARG A 691 -21.06 -4.53 -9.36
N PRO A 692 -21.07 -5.76 -8.80
CA PRO A 692 -20.60 -5.99 -7.44
C PRO A 692 -19.14 -5.58 -7.26
N LEU A 693 -18.87 -4.82 -6.19
CA LEU A 693 -17.52 -4.50 -5.73
C LEU A 693 -16.98 -5.66 -4.90
N VAL A 694 -15.70 -5.97 -5.08
CA VAL A 694 -15.03 -7.03 -4.32
C VAL A 694 -14.38 -6.46 -3.06
N THR A 695 -14.77 -7.01 -1.90
CA THR A 695 -14.23 -6.63 -0.59
C THR A 695 -13.77 -7.85 0.19
N THR A 696 -12.69 -7.71 0.96
CA THR A 696 -12.26 -8.74 1.92
C THR A 696 -13.01 -8.67 3.25
N GLN A 697 -13.78 -7.60 3.47
CA GLN A 697 -14.53 -7.37 4.71
C GLN A 697 -15.94 -6.86 4.37
N PRO A 698 -16.96 -7.73 4.43
CA PRO A 698 -18.33 -7.32 4.11
C PRO A 698 -19.04 -6.59 5.25
N HIS A 699 -18.55 -6.69 6.49
CA HIS A 699 -19.16 -6.07 7.67
C HIS A 699 -18.13 -5.19 8.39
N HIS A 700 -18.47 -3.92 8.58
CA HIS A 700 -17.60 -2.93 9.25
C HIS A 700 -18.16 -2.44 10.59
N GLU A 701 -19.42 -2.72 10.90
CA GLU A 701 -20.03 -2.28 12.15
C GLU A 701 -19.62 -3.17 13.31
N ILE A 702 -19.31 -2.54 14.45
CA ILE A 702 -19.06 -3.24 15.71
C ILE A 702 -20.43 -3.63 16.30
N ALA A 703 -20.80 -4.90 16.19
CA ALA A 703 -21.98 -5.46 16.87
C ALA A 703 -21.71 -5.62 18.39
N GLU A 704 -22.56 -6.36 19.11
CA GLU A 704 -22.47 -6.58 20.57
C GLU A 704 -21.10 -7.09 21.10
N ALA A 705 -20.24 -7.62 20.24
CA ALA A 705 -18.85 -7.94 20.58
C ALA A 705 -17.94 -6.75 20.24
N GLU A 706 -17.21 -6.22 21.22
CA GLU A 706 -16.25 -5.11 21.06
C GLU A 706 -14.83 -5.64 20.76
N PRO A 707 -14.42 -5.86 19.49
CA PRO A 707 -13.07 -6.36 19.17
C PRO A 707 -11.99 -5.32 19.44
N ILE A 708 -12.34 -4.02 19.38
CA ILE A 708 -11.43 -2.92 19.64
C ILE A 708 -11.87 -2.24 20.92
N ARG A 709 -10.95 -2.21 21.91
CA ARG A 709 -11.17 -1.53 23.17
C ARG A 709 -10.51 -0.16 23.14
N VAL A 710 -11.19 0.83 23.70
CA VAL A 710 -10.70 2.21 23.83
C VAL A 710 -10.66 2.57 25.31
N VAL A 711 -9.50 3.02 25.76
CA VAL A 711 -9.30 3.62 27.10
C VAL A 711 -9.15 5.13 26.96
N THR A 712 -9.32 5.86 28.06
CA THR A 712 -9.01 7.30 28.10
C THR A 712 -7.63 7.51 28.70
N PRO A 713 -6.98 8.66 28.44
CA PRO A 713 -5.70 8.99 29.08
C PRO A 713 -5.81 9.03 30.61
N ASP A 714 -6.96 9.49 31.13
CA ASP A 714 -7.23 9.61 32.57
C ASP A 714 -7.47 8.25 33.25
N SER A 715 -7.89 7.25 32.47
CA SER A 715 -8.12 5.88 32.93
C SER A 715 -7.55 4.89 31.90
N PRO A 716 -6.21 4.80 31.81
CA PRO A 716 -5.51 4.09 30.74
C PRO A 716 -5.45 2.56 30.99
N THR A 717 -6.33 2.05 31.84
CA THR A 717 -6.32 0.65 32.27
C THR A 717 -7.67 0.02 31.99
N LEU A 718 -7.67 -1.13 31.33
CA LEU A 718 -8.87 -1.93 31.16
C LEU A 718 -9.21 -2.62 32.48
N LYS A 719 -10.51 -2.78 32.75
CA LYS A 719 -10.94 -3.68 33.81
C LYS A 719 -10.51 -5.10 33.44
N PRO A 720 -9.77 -5.81 34.32
CA PRO A 720 -9.47 -7.21 34.11
C PRO A 720 -10.77 -8.00 33.97
N ILE A 721 -10.78 -9.02 33.10
CA ILE A 721 -11.80 -10.06 33.20
C ILE A 721 -11.49 -10.84 34.48
N GLU A 722 -12.43 -10.88 35.41
CA GLU A 722 -12.18 -11.29 36.81
C GLU A 722 -11.77 -12.77 36.94
N GLU A 723 -12.08 -13.64 35.98
CA GLU A 723 -11.70 -15.05 36.01
C GLU A 723 -11.25 -15.58 34.63
N THR A 724 -10.10 -16.27 34.60
CA THR A 724 -9.71 -17.09 33.45
C THR A 724 -10.70 -18.27 33.36
N PRO A 725 -11.38 -18.49 32.22
CA PRO A 725 -12.32 -19.59 32.11
C PRO A 725 -11.65 -20.93 32.47
N PRO A 726 -12.29 -21.77 33.31
CA PRO A 726 -11.76 -23.09 33.63
C PRO A 726 -11.65 -23.93 32.36
N SER A 727 -10.62 -24.78 32.28
CA SER A 727 -10.39 -25.66 31.13
C SER A 727 -10.33 -27.11 31.56
N LEU A 728 -11.02 -27.98 30.81
CA LEU A 728 -10.90 -29.44 30.96
C LEU A 728 -9.58 -29.98 30.39
N TYR A 729 -8.86 -29.19 29.59
CA TYR A 729 -7.59 -29.56 29.00
C TYR A 729 -6.42 -29.19 29.93
N PRO A 730 -5.37 -30.02 30.03
CA PRO A 730 -4.22 -29.74 30.88
C PRO A 730 -3.44 -28.51 30.40
N ASP A 731 -2.81 -27.83 31.35
CA ASP A 731 -1.88 -26.74 31.05
C ASP A 731 -0.50 -27.27 30.71
N TRP A 732 0.16 -26.62 29.74
CA TRP A 732 1.47 -27.00 29.24
C TRP A 732 2.48 -25.92 29.62
N SER A 733 3.67 -26.33 30.08
CA SER A 733 4.79 -25.42 30.35
C SER A 733 5.74 -25.36 29.15
N TYR A 734 6.28 -24.17 28.90
CA TYR A 734 7.18 -23.90 27.77
C TYR A 734 8.47 -23.28 28.31
N PRO A 735 9.37 -24.07 28.92
CA PRO A 735 10.44 -23.53 29.77
C PRO A 735 11.60 -22.87 29.01
N GLN A 736 11.86 -23.26 27.76
CA GLN A 736 12.97 -22.70 26.96
C GLN A 736 12.60 -21.35 26.35
N ASN A 737 11.64 -21.35 25.42
CA ASN A 737 11.05 -20.15 24.87
C ASN A 737 9.53 -20.28 24.83
N ALA A 738 8.83 -19.16 25.01
CA ALA A 738 7.40 -19.07 24.76
C ALA A 738 7.12 -17.88 23.82
N TRP A 739 7.14 -18.13 22.51
CA TRP A 739 6.90 -17.09 21.51
C TRP A 739 5.50 -16.49 21.60
N ALA A 740 5.43 -15.17 21.62
CA ALA A 740 4.20 -14.40 21.71
C ALA A 740 4.29 -13.12 20.89
N MET A 741 3.13 -12.52 20.63
CA MET A 741 3.01 -11.25 19.93
C MET A 741 2.19 -10.27 20.76
N ALA A 742 2.54 -8.99 20.73
CA ALA A 742 1.71 -7.90 21.23
C ALA A 742 1.46 -6.91 20.09
N ILE A 743 0.22 -6.43 19.96
CA ILE A 743 -0.22 -5.52 18.90
C ILE A 743 -0.80 -4.27 19.55
N ASP A 744 -0.13 -3.13 19.41
CA ASP A 744 -0.58 -1.85 19.96
C ASP A 744 -1.53 -1.13 18.97
N THR A 745 -2.84 -1.27 19.18
CA THR A 745 -3.85 -0.70 18.27
C THR A 745 -3.89 0.83 18.28
N ASP A 746 -3.31 1.46 19.31
CA ASP A 746 -3.16 2.92 19.39
C ASP A 746 -2.24 3.48 18.29
N LEU A 747 -1.24 2.69 17.86
CA LEU A 747 -0.24 3.09 16.88
C LEU A 747 -0.59 2.65 15.45
N CYS A 748 -1.65 1.86 15.25
CA CYS A 748 -1.99 1.33 13.94
C CYS A 748 -2.61 2.41 13.05
N ILE A 749 -1.95 2.69 11.91
CA ILE A 749 -2.41 3.64 10.90
C ILE A 749 -3.07 2.96 9.68
N GLY A 750 -3.20 1.63 9.68
CA GLY A 750 -3.85 0.91 8.58
C GLY A 750 -3.06 0.82 7.26
N CYS A 751 -1.74 1.11 7.26
CA CYS A 751 -0.90 1.18 6.06
C CYS A 751 -0.71 -0.14 5.27
N ASN A 752 -1.16 -1.29 5.80
CA ASN A 752 -1.03 -2.62 5.19
C ASN A 752 0.38 -3.11 4.81
N ALA A 753 1.46 -2.40 5.18
CA ALA A 753 2.84 -2.86 4.98
C ALA A 753 3.10 -4.24 5.60
N CYS A 754 2.47 -4.52 6.75
CA CYS A 754 2.55 -5.82 7.42
C CYS A 754 1.86 -6.97 6.66
N VAL A 755 0.89 -6.67 5.80
CA VAL A 755 0.19 -7.66 4.96
C VAL A 755 1.12 -8.09 3.82
N ILE A 756 1.63 -7.13 3.04
CA ILE A 756 2.55 -7.40 1.93
C ILE A 756 3.84 -8.08 2.42
N ALA A 757 4.41 -7.60 3.53
CA ALA A 757 5.61 -8.22 4.10
C ALA A 757 5.38 -9.68 4.53
N CYS A 758 4.16 -10.02 4.96
CA CYS A 758 3.79 -11.39 5.29
C CYS A 758 3.65 -12.24 4.02
N GLN A 759 3.10 -11.68 2.94
CA GLN A 759 2.98 -12.37 1.66
C GLN A 759 4.35 -12.67 1.04
N ALA A 760 5.21 -11.65 0.97
CA ALA A 760 6.57 -11.76 0.43
C ALA A 760 7.43 -12.77 1.21
N GLU A 761 7.36 -12.72 2.55
CA GLU A 761 8.13 -13.63 3.41
C GLU A 761 7.73 -15.09 3.27
N ASN A 762 6.43 -15.33 3.26
CA ASN A 762 5.87 -16.66 3.49
C ASN A 762 5.29 -17.26 2.21
N ASN A 763 5.72 -16.81 1.03
CA ASN A 763 5.29 -17.32 -0.27
C ASN A 763 3.76 -17.41 -0.39
N VAL A 764 3.04 -16.42 0.15
CA VAL A 764 1.58 -16.42 0.09
C VAL A 764 1.17 -16.00 -1.32
N PRO A 765 0.44 -16.85 -2.05
CA PRO A 765 0.10 -16.55 -3.43
C PRO A 765 -0.98 -15.46 -3.49
N PRO A 766 -0.93 -14.54 -4.47
CA PRO A 766 -2.04 -13.65 -4.73
C PRO A 766 -3.22 -14.43 -5.32
N VAL A 767 -4.43 -13.97 -5.02
CA VAL A 767 -5.67 -14.58 -5.52
C VAL A 767 -6.46 -13.58 -6.36
N GLY A 768 -6.95 -14.03 -7.52
CA GLY A 768 -7.68 -13.18 -8.46
C GLY A 768 -9.05 -12.70 -7.94
N ARG A 769 -9.53 -11.61 -8.54
CA ARG A 769 -10.78 -10.90 -8.20
C ARG A 769 -11.97 -11.82 -7.88
N GLU A 770 -12.24 -12.80 -8.75
CA GLU A 770 -13.39 -13.71 -8.60
C GLU A 770 -13.32 -14.55 -7.33
N GLN A 771 -12.13 -14.99 -6.94
CA GLN A 771 -11.93 -15.82 -5.77
C GLN A 771 -11.95 -14.97 -4.49
N VAL A 772 -11.42 -13.75 -4.52
CA VAL A 772 -11.57 -12.77 -3.42
C VAL A 772 -13.05 -12.44 -3.21
N ALA A 773 -13.84 -12.28 -4.27
CA ALA A 773 -15.30 -12.07 -4.18
C ALA A 773 -16.05 -13.22 -3.47
N MET A 774 -15.46 -14.43 -3.43
CA MET A 774 -15.98 -15.60 -2.73
C MET A 774 -15.42 -15.74 -1.30
N GLY A 775 -14.64 -14.76 -0.81
CA GLY A 775 -13.99 -14.81 0.51
C GLY A 775 -12.85 -15.83 0.58
N ARG A 776 -12.10 -15.98 -0.51
CA ARG A 776 -10.99 -16.95 -0.65
C ARG A 776 -9.62 -16.28 -0.80
N GLU A 777 -9.50 -15.04 -0.36
CA GLU A 777 -8.22 -14.31 -0.31
C GLU A 777 -7.21 -15.03 0.59
N MET A 778 -5.94 -15.08 0.21
CA MET A 778 -4.93 -15.88 0.93
C MET A 778 -4.15 -15.11 2.00
N LEU A 779 -4.68 -13.99 2.49
CA LEU A 779 -3.99 -13.12 3.46
C LEU A 779 -3.88 -13.76 4.87
N TRP A 780 -2.66 -14.04 5.33
CA TRP A 780 -2.38 -14.64 6.65
C TRP A 780 -2.49 -13.65 7.81
N LEU A 781 -2.32 -12.38 7.51
CA LEU A 781 -2.56 -11.25 8.38
C LEU A 781 -3.47 -10.32 7.58
N ARG A 782 -4.61 -9.97 8.16
CA ARG A 782 -5.50 -8.93 7.64
C ARG A 782 -5.50 -7.75 8.60
N VAL A 783 -5.79 -6.56 8.09
CA VAL A 783 -6.08 -5.41 8.93
C VAL A 783 -7.55 -5.11 8.73
N ASP A 784 -8.36 -5.30 9.76
CA ASP A 784 -9.80 -5.02 9.71
C ASP A 784 -10.04 -3.52 9.95
N SER A 785 -11.09 -2.95 9.34
CA SER A 785 -11.54 -1.57 9.60
C SER A 785 -12.95 -1.59 10.18
N TYR A 786 -13.12 -0.95 11.34
CA TYR A 786 -14.42 -0.89 12.02
C TYR A 786 -14.91 0.55 12.16
N TYR A 787 -16.22 0.75 12.01
CA TYR A 787 -16.90 2.02 12.22
C TYR A 787 -17.60 2.05 13.60
N ASP A 788 -17.46 3.17 14.31
CA ASP A 788 -18.15 3.49 15.57
C ASP A 788 -18.87 4.85 15.43
N GLY A 789 -20.17 4.89 15.74
CA GLY A 789 -21.00 6.09 15.64
C GLY A 789 -21.84 6.19 14.36
N ALA A 790 -22.34 7.40 14.06
CA ALA A 790 -23.26 7.63 12.95
C ALA A 790 -22.58 7.49 11.58
N PRO A 791 -23.24 6.93 10.55
CA PRO A 791 -22.64 6.72 9.23
C PRO A 791 -22.15 7.99 8.54
N GLU A 792 -22.74 9.15 8.85
CA GLU A 792 -22.36 10.44 8.28
C GLU A 792 -20.99 10.93 8.80
N ASP A 793 -20.60 10.55 10.01
CA ASP A 793 -19.33 10.92 10.64
C ASP A 793 -18.89 9.86 11.67
N PRO A 794 -18.50 8.65 11.22
CA PRO A 794 -18.09 7.59 12.12
C PRO A 794 -16.62 7.74 12.52
N ARG A 795 -16.28 7.25 13.70
CA ARG A 795 -14.89 6.92 14.05
C ARG A 795 -14.47 5.63 13.36
N ILE A 796 -13.22 5.59 12.91
CA ILE A 796 -12.65 4.46 12.20
C ILE A 796 -11.57 3.84 13.07
N HIS A 797 -11.55 2.52 13.17
CA HIS A 797 -10.58 1.81 13.96
C HIS A 797 -9.94 0.68 13.16
N PHE A 798 -8.62 0.52 13.28
CA PHE A 798 -7.87 -0.53 12.63
C PHE A 798 -7.49 -1.65 13.60
N LEU A 799 -7.67 -2.90 13.17
CA LEU A 799 -7.29 -4.07 13.94
C LEU A 799 -6.52 -5.07 13.08
N PRO A 800 -5.19 -5.17 13.23
CA PRO A 800 -4.41 -6.25 12.63
C PRO A 800 -4.75 -7.60 13.28
N VAL A 801 -5.18 -8.57 12.48
CA VAL A 801 -5.60 -9.91 12.92
C VAL A 801 -4.75 -10.99 12.24
N PRO A 802 -3.66 -11.45 12.89
CA PRO A 802 -2.94 -12.65 12.50
C PRO A 802 -3.55 -13.90 13.17
N CYS A 803 -2.90 -15.07 13.02
CA CYS A 803 -3.16 -16.19 13.93
C CYS A 803 -2.73 -15.85 15.35
N MET A 804 -3.60 -16.19 16.32
CA MET A 804 -3.36 -15.90 17.74
C MET A 804 -2.47 -16.91 18.44
N HIS A 805 -2.16 -18.04 17.79
CA HIS A 805 -1.41 -19.16 18.37
C HIS A 805 -1.94 -19.54 19.78
N CYS A 806 -3.25 -19.76 19.86
CA CYS A 806 -4.01 -20.13 21.06
C CYS A 806 -3.40 -21.35 21.76
N GLU A 807 -3.13 -21.26 23.07
CA GLU A 807 -2.63 -22.42 23.83
C GLU A 807 -3.71 -23.51 23.99
N LYS A 808 -4.98 -23.12 24.01
CA LYS A 808 -6.13 -24.03 23.93
C LYS A 808 -6.72 -23.92 22.53
N ALA A 809 -5.98 -24.39 21.52
CA ALA A 809 -6.33 -24.22 20.11
C ALA A 809 -7.48 -25.15 19.66
N PRO A 810 -8.71 -24.64 19.42
CA PRO A 810 -9.79 -25.47 18.90
C PRO A 810 -9.50 -25.98 17.49
N CYS A 811 -8.71 -25.24 16.69
CA CYS A 811 -8.32 -25.64 15.35
C CYS A 811 -7.43 -26.90 15.30
N GLU A 812 -6.75 -27.27 16.39
CA GLU A 812 -6.01 -28.54 16.49
C GLU A 812 -6.94 -29.73 16.67
N VAL A 813 -7.89 -29.60 17.60
CA VAL A 813 -8.92 -30.63 17.86
C VAL A 813 -9.75 -30.91 16.59
N GLY A 814 -9.98 -29.89 15.77
CA GLY A 814 -10.68 -30.03 14.49
C GLY A 814 -9.89 -30.76 13.39
N CYS A 815 -8.61 -31.09 13.58
CA CYS A 815 -7.79 -31.71 12.54
C CYS A 815 -7.72 -33.25 12.70
N PRO A 816 -8.31 -34.04 11.79
CA PRO A 816 -8.36 -35.49 11.93
C PRO A 816 -7.02 -36.21 11.67
N VAL A 817 -6.01 -35.49 11.16
CA VAL A 817 -4.72 -36.07 10.71
C VAL A 817 -3.51 -35.46 11.41
N ASN A 818 -3.74 -34.63 12.44
CA ASN A 818 -2.70 -33.91 13.18
C ASN A 818 -1.79 -33.06 12.27
N ALA A 819 -2.36 -32.43 11.25
CA ALA A 819 -1.65 -31.46 10.41
C ALA A 819 -1.47 -30.10 11.10
N THR A 820 -2.10 -29.89 12.26
CA THR A 820 -1.86 -28.72 13.11
C THR A 820 -1.72 -29.18 14.55
N VAL A 821 -0.63 -28.77 15.18
CA VAL A 821 -0.17 -29.22 16.49
C VAL A 821 0.62 -28.10 17.16
N HIS A 822 0.76 -28.13 18.47
CA HIS A 822 1.70 -27.26 19.18
C HIS A 822 3.12 -27.81 19.11
N SER A 823 4.08 -26.93 18.85
CA SER A 823 5.50 -27.16 19.05
C SER A 823 5.91 -27.04 20.52
N PRO A 824 7.13 -27.49 20.92
CA PRO A 824 7.63 -27.38 22.29
C PRO A 824 7.81 -25.95 22.83
N ASP A 825 7.78 -24.94 21.97
CA ASP A 825 7.80 -23.51 22.33
C ASP A 825 6.40 -22.88 22.29
N GLY A 826 5.37 -23.68 22.02
CA GLY A 826 3.95 -23.35 22.01
C GLY A 826 3.49 -22.52 20.82
N ILE A 827 4.20 -22.60 19.70
CA ILE A 827 3.67 -22.16 18.41
C ILE A 827 2.68 -23.21 17.93
N ASN A 828 1.46 -22.78 17.60
CA ASN A 828 0.57 -23.61 16.79
C ASN A 828 1.19 -23.76 15.39
N GLU A 829 1.69 -24.94 15.05
CA GLU A 829 2.28 -25.27 13.76
C GLU A 829 1.21 -25.70 12.75
N GLN A 830 1.46 -25.41 11.48
CA GLN A 830 0.68 -25.92 10.35
C GLN A 830 1.63 -26.73 9.47
N VAL A 831 1.52 -28.05 9.55
CA VAL A 831 2.33 -28.99 8.77
C VAL A 831 1.63 -29.20 7.43
N TYR A 832 2.10 -28.48 6.40
CA TYR A 832 1.40 -28.36 5.11
C TYR A 832 1.21 -29.71 4.41
N ASN A 833 2.26 -30.54 4.33
CA ASN A 833 2.25 -31.84 3.67
C ASN A 833 1.37 -32.91 4.35
N ARG A 834 0.98 -32.69 5.61
CA ARG A 834 0.05 -33.57 6.34
C ARG A 834 -1.41 -33.19 6.14
N CYS A 835 -1.68 -31.97 5.65
CA CYS A 835 -3.03 -31.46 5.50
C CYS A 835 -3.76 -32.20 4.36
N ILE A 836 -4.92 -32.78 4.65
CA ILE A 836 -5.79 -33.44 3.66
C ILE A 836 -6.99 -32.56 3.23
N GLY A 837 -6.98 -31.28 3.59
CA GLY A 837 -7.97 -30.31 3.08
C GLY A 837 -9.40 -30.40 3.63
N THR A 838 -9.64 -31.00 4.80
CA THR A 838 -11.00 -31.08 5.37
C THR A 838 -11.62 -29.72 5.72
N ARG A 839 -10.79 -28.67 5.89
CA ARG A 839 -11.17 -27.28 6.27
C ARG A 839 -11.80 -27.12 7.66
N THR A 840 -12.02 -28.19 8.42
CA THR A 840 -12.60 -28.15 9.77
C THR A 840 -11.84 -27.23 10.73
N CYS A 841 -10.51 -27.18 10.64
CA CYS A 841 -9.67 -26.29 11.44
C CYS A 841 -9.99 -24.79 11.22
N SER A 842 -10.48 -24.40 10.05
CA SER A 842 -10.95 -23.03 9.78
C SER A 842 -12.29 -22.75 10.46
N SER A 843 -13.24 -23.69 10.38
CA SER A 843 -14.54 -23.59 11.07
C SER A 843 -14.37 -23.45 12.58
N TYR A 844 -13.47 -24.24 13.17
CA TYR A 844 -13.17 -24.24 14.61
C TYR A 844 -12.39 -23.02 15.08
N CYS A 845 -11.66 -22.35 14.18
CA CYS A 845 -10.93 -21.14 14.53
C CYS A 845 -11.92 -19.98 14.72
N PRO A 846 -12.04 -19.38 15.92
CA PRO A 846 -13.00 -18.30 16.16
C PRO A 846 -12.65 -17.03 15.37
N TYR A 847 -11.36 -16.81 15.11
CA TYR A 847 -10.87 -15.62 14.39
C TYR A 847 -10.92 -15.72 12.86
N LYS A 848 -11.24 -16.92 12.32
CA LYS A 848 -11.25 -17.21 10.87
C LYS A 848 -9.98 -16.74 10.16
N VAL A 849 -8.82 -17.14 10.67
CA VAL A 849 -7.47 -16.77 10.16
C VAL A 849 -6.74 -17.90 9.44
N ARG A 850 -7.40 -19.07 9.31
CA ARG A 850 -6.89 -20.18 8.49
C ARG A 850 -7.34 -19.94 7.05
N ARG A 851 -6.40 -19.95 6.11
CA ARG A 851 -6.66 -19.75 4.68
C ARG A 851 -6.49 -21.07 3.92
N PHE A 852 -7.27 -21.27 2.86
CA PHE A 852 -7.30 -22.54 2.16
C PHE A 852 -6.92 -22.38 0.71
N ASN A 853 -5.97 -23.18 0.24
CA ASN A 853 -5.68 -23.28 -1.19
C ASN A 853 -6.80 -24.05 -1.89
N PHE A 854 -7.84 -23.33 -2.34
CA PHE A 854 -8.94 -23.93 -3.12
C PHE A 854 -8.47 -24.44 -4.47
N PHE A 855 -7.54 -23.70 -5.08
CA PHE A 855 -6.92 -24.03 -6.34
C PHE A 855 -5.42 -24.13 -6.16
N GLU A 856 -4.74 -24.43 -7.25
CA GLU A 856 -3.29 -24.56 -7.30
C GLU A 856 -2.64 -23.17 -7.45
N TYR A 857 -2.88 -22.31 -6.46
CA TYR A 857 -2.40 -20.92 -6.49
C TYR A 857 -0.86 -20.82 -6.48
N GLY A 858 -0.18 -21.82 -5.93
CA GLY A 858 1.28 -21.91 -5.88
C GLY A 858 1.95 -22.41 -7.18
N GLN A 859 1.22 -23.00 -8.14
CA GLN A 859 1.82 -23.52 -9.39
C GLN A 859 2.22 -22.45 -10.41
N ILE A 860 2.01 -21.18 -10.12
CA ILE A 860 2.66 -20.07 -10.84
C ILE A 860 4.20 -20.27 -10.84
N ALA A 861 4.73 -21.07 -9.90
CA ALA A 861 6.12 -21.50 -9.72
C ALA A 861 6.92 -22.04 -10.92
N ALA A 862 6.32 -22.31 -12.08
CA ALA A 862 7.09 -22.77 -13.25
C ALA A 862 7.67 -21.62 -14.08
N ASP A 863 7.33 -20.36 -13.77
CA ASP A 863 7.82 -19.16 -14.44
C ASP A 863 8.80 -18.34 -13.57
N GLN A 864 9.18 -17.16 -14.06
CA GLN A 864 10.13 -16.26 -13.39
C GLN A 864 9.67 -15.79 -12.00
N GLN A 865 8.37 -15.77 -11.70
CA GLN A 865 7.86 -15.39 -10.38
C GLN A 865 8.23 -16.42 -9.31
N GLY A 866 8.46 -17.69 -9.69
CA GLY A 866 8.93 -18.72 -8.77
C GLY A 866 10.28 -18.39 -8.12
N LEU A 867 11.10 -17.54 -8.76
CA LEU A 867 12.39 -17.08 -8.22
C LEU A 867 12.23 -16.12 -7.03
N GLN A 868 11.08 -15.47 -6.89
CA GLN A 868 10.78 -14.60 -5.74
C GLN A 868 10.67 -15.41 -4.45
N TYR A 869 10.22 -16.66 -4.53
CA TYR A 869 9.88 -17.45 -3.35
C TYR A 869 11.06 -17.58 -2.39
N ASN A 870 10.76 -17.35 -1.12
CA ASN A 870 11.63 -17.62 -0.01
C ASN A 870 11.93 -19.13 0.04
N PRO A 871 13.20 -19.56 -0.13
CA PRO A 871 13.54 -20.99 -0.16
C PRO A 871 13.31 -21.69 1.18
N ASP A 872 13.22 -20.95 2.28
CA ASP A 872 13.03 -21.51 3.62
C ASP A 872 11.55 -21.75 3.98
N VAL A 873 10.62 -21.41 3.08
CA VAL A 873 9.18 -21.58 3.28
C VAL A 873 8.59 -22.46 2.18
N THR A 874 7.91 -23.53 2.58
CA THR A 874 7.19 -24.40 1.64
C THR A 874 6.24 -23.58 0.75
N VAL A 875 6.28 -23.76 -0.56
CA VAL A 875 5.22 -23.30 -1.48
C VAL A 875 4.10 -24.34 -1.43
N ARG A 876 2.87 -23.91 -1.13
CA ARG A 876 1.79 -24.85 -0.81
C ARG A 876 1.04 -25.25 -2.09
N ALA A 877 0.66 -26.53 -2.11
CA ALA A 877 -0.18 -27.07 -3.15
C ALA A 877 -1.67 -26.78 -2.90
N ARG A 878 -2.51 -27.08 -3.90
CA ARG A 878 -3.97 -27.11 -3.73
C ARG A 878 -4.37 -28.06 -2.60
N GLY A 879 -5.46 -27.73 -1.90
CA GLY A 879 -6.06 -28.58 -0.89
C GLY A 879 -5.40 -28.49 0.47
N VAL A 880 -4.50 -27.53 0.68
CA VAL A 880 -3.74 -27.35 1.93
C VAL A 880 -4.19 -26.08 2.67
N MET A 881 -4.28 -26.19 4.00
CA MET A 881 -4.55 -25.05 4.88
C MET A 881 -3.27 -24.28 5.22
N GLU A 882 -3.41 -22.98 5.34
CA GLU A 882 -2.37 -22.05 5.72
C GLU A 882 -2.82 -21.13 6.86
N LYS A 883 -1.84 -20.49 7.50
CA LYS A 883 -2.05 -19.46 8.51
C LYS A 883 -0.72 -18.76 8.81
N CYS A 884 -0.78 -17.61 9.47
CA CYS A 884 0.38 -17.03 10.15
C CYS A 884 1.08 -18.08 11.04
N THR A 885 2.39 -18.21 10.89
CA THR A 885 3.26 -19.15 11.62
C THR A 885 4.18 -18.46 12.63
N TYR A 886 3.98 -17.16 12.88
CA TYR A 886 4.98 -16.30 13.52
C TYR A 886 6.34 -16.32 12.83
N CYS A 887 6.35 -16.49 11.50
CA CYS A 887 7.57 -16.58 10.69
C CYS A 887 8.53 -17.65 11.24
N VAL A 888 8.03 -18.87 11.41
CA VAL A 888 8.77 -20.01 12.00
C VAL A 888 10.13 -20.25 11.34
N GLN A 889 10.27 -19.97 10.05
CA GLN A 889 11.54 -20.00 9.31
C GLN A 889 12.60 -19.06 9.90
N ARG A 890 12.21 -17.86 10.36
CA ARG A 890 13.12 -16.91 11.02
C ARG A 890 13.51 -17.38 12.41
N ILE A 891 12.57 -17.99 13.13
CA ILE A 891 12.82 -18.61 14.44
C ILE A 891 13.79 -19.79 14.30
N ALA A 892 13.57 -20.64 13.30
CA ALA A 892 14.41 -21.79 13.00
C ALA A 892 15.84 -21.35 12.62
N ARG A 893 15.97 -20.36 11.73
CA ARG A 893 17.27 -19.77 11.35
C ARG A 893 18.01 -19.21 12.56
N ALA A 894 17.33 -18.41 13.38
CA ALA A 894 17.94 -17.81 14.57
C ALA A 894 18.38 -18.88 15.61
N ARG A 895 17.64 -19.99 15.73
CA ARG A 895 18.03 -21.16 16.55
C ARG A 895 19.24 -21.89 16.01
N GLN A 896 19.29 -22.10 14.69
CA GLN A 896 20.43 -22.73 14.03
C GLN A 896 21.69 -21.88 14.20
N ASP A 897 21.57 -20.56 14.01
CA ASP A 897 22.67 -19.62 14.24
C ASP A 897 23.13 -19.64 15.70
N ALA A 898 22.21 -19.56 16.67
CA ALA A 898 22.56 -19.61 18.08
C ALA A 898 23.27 -20.92 18.45
N LYS A 899 22.78 -22.05 17.95
CA LYS A 899 23.42 -23.36 18.15
C LYS A 899 24.82 -23.42 17.54
N ARG A 900 25.00 -22.89 16.32
CA ARG A 900 26.30 -22.82 15.64
C ARG A 900 27.29 -21.95 16.43
N ASP A 901 26.83 -20.81 16.91
CA ASP A 901 27.66 -19.80 17.57
C ASP A 901 27.86 -20.10 19.08
N GLY A 902 27.29 -21.19 19.60
CA GLY A 902 27.34 -21.53 21.04
C GLY A 902 26.57 -20.55 21.93
N ARG A 903 25.60 -19.80 21.38
CA ARG A 903 24.75 -18.86 22.12
C ARG A 903 23.59 -19.58 22.80
N ASP A 904 23.15 -19.04 23.94
CA ASP A 904 22.00 -19.55 24.68
C ASP A 904 20.71 -19.45 23.84
N PRO A 905 20.01 -20.57 23.58
CA PRO A 905 18.72 -20.57 22.89
C PRO A 905 17.64 -19.69 23.57
N ALA A 906 17.70 -19.53 24.90
CA ALA A 906 16.76 -18.67 25.63
C ALA A 906 17.01 -17.17 25.36
N ALA A 907 18.19 -16.80 24.88
CA ALA A 907 18.57 -15.43 24.58
C ALA A 907 18.31 -15.02 23.11
N ILE A 908 17.74 -15.91 22.28
CA ILE A 908 17.48 -15.62 20.87
C ILE A 908 16.44 -14.51 20.73
N GLU A 909 16.73 -13.56 19.85
CA GLU A 909 15.80 -12.52 19.43
C GLU A 909 15.46 -12.72 17.95
N VAL A 910 14.18 -12.57 17.62
CA VAL A 910 13.65 -12.79 16.27
C VAL A 910 12.73 -11.63 15.95
N ARG A 911 12.86 -11.09 14.73
CA ARG A 911 11.93 -10.10 14.19
C ARG A 911 11.13 -10.74 13.07
N THR A 912 9.81 -10.81 13.23
CA THR A 912 8.91 -11.32 12.20
C THR A 912 8.82 -10.35 11.04
N ALA A 913 8.38 -10.83 9.87
CA ALA A 913 8.21 -9.99 8.69
C ALA A 913 7.24 -8.82 8.92
N CYS A 914 6.10 -9.07 9.56
CA CYS A 914 5.12 -8.04 9.86
C CYS A 914 5.61 -7.01 10.89
N GLN A 915 6.43 -7.45 11.86
CA GLN A 915 7.11 -6.54 12.79
C GLN A 915 8.16 -5.70 12.07
N ALA A 916 9.00 -6.31 11.24
CA ALA A 916 10.07 -5.62 10.54
C ALA A 916 9.53 -4.49 9.66
N ALA A 917 8.44 -4.73 8.91
CA ALA A 917 7.88 -3.78 7.96
C ALA A 917 7.03 -2.65 8.58
N CYS A 918 6.53 -2.78 9.82
CA CYS A 918 5.56 -1.82 10.38
C CYS A 918 6.21 -0.48 10.76
N PRO A 919 5.87 0.65 10.10
CA PRO A 919 6.55 1.92 10.36
C PRO A 919 6.26 2.52 11.73
N THR A 920 5.07 2.27 12.28
CA THR A 920 4.67 2.83 13.59
C THR A 920 4.99 1.91 14.78
N GLY A 921 5.69 0.79 14.57
CA GLY A 921 6.12 -0.09 15.66
C GLY A 921 4.97 -0.82 16.37
N VAL A 922 3.85 -1.06 15.69
CA VAL A 922 2.63 -1.67 16.26
C VAL A 922 2.86 -3.08 16.82
N ILE A 923 3.70 -3.87 16.16
CA ILE A 923 3.85 -5.30 16.43
C ILE A 923 5.15 -5.52 17.22
N ALA A 924 5.04 -6.07 18.42
CA ALA A 924 6.15 -6.58 19.20
C ALA A 924 6.09 -8.11 19.24
N PHE A 925 7.11 -8.78 18.73
CA PHE A 925 7.25 -10.24 18.81
C PHE A 925 8.46 -10.60 19.68
N GLY A 926 8.37 -11.71 20.40
CA GLY A 926 9.48 -12.23 21.18
C GLY A 926 9.05 -13.31 22.18
N ASP A 927 9.95 -13.62 23.10
CA ASP A 927 9.70 -14.59 24.16
C ASP A 927 8.95 -13.93 25.33
N LYS A 928 7.76 -14.42 25.68
CA LYS A 928 6.97 -13.91 26.81
C LYS A 928 7.55 -14.28 28.17
N ASN A 929 8.40 -15.31 28.24
CA ASN A 929 9.02 -15.73 29.50
C ASN A 929 10.18 -14.81 29.90
N ARG A 930 10.81 -14.12 28.94
CA ARG A 930 11.92 -13.20 29.18
C ARG A 930 11.37 -11.85 29.68
N PRO A 931 11.54 -11.47 30.96
CA PRO A 931 10.88 -10.28 31.53
C PRO A 931 11.27 -8.96 30.86
N GLY A 932 12.47 -8.90 30.27
CA GLY A 932 12.97 -7.72 29.55
C GLY A 932 12.44 -7.57 28.12
N SER A 933 11.77 -8.58 27.54
CA SER A 933 11.32 -8.54 26.15
C SER A 933 10.19 -7.52 25.95
N ALA A 934 10.12 -6.93 24.74
CA ALA A 934 9.09 -5.95 24.41
C ALA A 934 7.67 -6.54 24.56
N VAL A 935 7.48 -7.81 24.18
CA VAL A 935 6.19 -8.50 24.32
C VAL A 935 5.83 -8.77 25.78
N ALA A 936 6.78 -9.16 26.64
CA ALA A 936 6.51 -9.40 28.06
C ALA A 936 6.11 -8.10 28.78
N LYS A 937 6.73 -6.97 28.41
CA LYS A 937 6.34 -5.63 28.91
C LYS A 937 4.95 -5.25 28.42
N ALA A 938 4.68 -5.38 27.12
CA ALA A 938 3.38 -5.05 26.54
C ALA A 938 2.24 -5.88 27.17
N ARG A 939 2.43 -7.19 27.41
CA ARG A 939 1.41 -8.03 28.05
C ARG A 939 1.07 -7.66 29.50
N LYS A 940 1.92 -6.86 30.15
CA LYS A 940 1.70 -6.33 31.52
C LYS A 940 1.19 -4.89 31.52
N ASP A 941 1.07 -4.26 30.35
CA ASP A 941 0.46 -2.93 30.21
C ASP A 941 -1.01 -2.99 30.65
N GLY A 942 -1.49 -1.99 31.39
CA GLY A 942 -2.88 -1.93 31.85
C GLY A 942 -3.92 -1.92 30.71
N ARG A 943 -3.50 -1.58 29.49
CA ARG A 943 -4.33 -1.64 28.27
C ARG A 943 -4.42 -3.01 27.64
N ALA A 944 -3.68 -4.00 28.15
CA ALA A 944 -3.58 -5.31 27.52
C ALA A 944 -4.90 -6.08 27.60
N TYR A 945 -5.29 -6.71 26.49
CA TYR A 945 -6.43 -7.62 26.42
C TYR A 945 -6.23 -8.70 25.36
N ALA A 946 -6.99 -9.79 25.49
CA ALA A 946 -7.08 -10.84 24.48
C ALA A 946 -8.37 -10.67 23.65
N LEU A 947 -8.30 -10.93 22.34
CA LEU A 947 -9.50 -11.00 21.51
C LEU A 947 -10.29 -12.27 21.84
N LEU A 948 -11.61 -12.10 22.07
CA LEU A 948 -12.54 -13.19 22.38
C LEU A 948 -12.09 -14.01 23.60
N GLU A 949 -11.69 -13.31 24.66
CA GLU A 949 -11.16 -13.91 25.90
C GLU A 949 -12.19 -14.82 26.58
N GLU A 950 -13.47 -14.48 26.47
CA GLU A 950 -14.62 -15.24 26.97
C GLU A 950 -14.72 -16.67 26.41
N ILE A 951 -14.10 -16.95 25.25
CA ILE A 951 -14.06 -18.30 24.65
C ILE A 951 -13.03 -19.20 25.37
N GLY A 952 -12.06 -18.62 26.09
CA GLY A 952 -11.06 -19.39 26.84
C GLY A 952 -9.98 -20.04 25.96
N THR A 953 -9.71 -19.53 24.75
CA THR A 953 -8.69 -20.10 23.85
C THR A 953 -7.25 -19.82 24.29
N ARG A 954 -7.05 -18.91 25.25
CA ARG A 954 -5.74 -18.47 25.78
C ARG A 954 -4.76 -18.05 24.66
N PRO A 955 -5.06 -16.96 23.93
CA PRO A 955 -4.23 -16.52 22.80
C PRO A 955 -2.84 -16.03 23.24
N ARG A 956 -1.83 -16.32 22.41
CA ARG A 956 -0.46 -15.80 22.57
C ARG A 956 -0.27 -14.42 21.95
N THR A 957 -1.14 -14.03 21.03
CA THR A 957 -1.28 -12.62 20.63
C THR A 957 -2.08 -11.86 21.68
N THR A 958 -1.56 -10.75 22.16
CA THR A 958 -2.25 -9.80 23.03
C THR A 958 -2.37 -8.46 22.32
N TYR A 959 -3.44 -7.73 22.59
CA TYR A 959 -3.69 -6.41 22.04
C TYR A 959 -3.55 -5.36 23.13
N LEU A 960 -3.07 -4.17 22.78
CA LEU A 960 -3.17 -3.00 23.65
C LEU A 960 -4.30 -2.11 23.14
N ALA A 961 -5.21 -1.74 24.05
CA ALA A 961 -6.32 -0.84 23.76
C ALA A 961 -5.83 0.51 23.22
N ARG A 962 -6.65 1.10 22.34
CA ARG A 962 -6.42 2.44 21.80
C ARG A 962 -6.64 3.47 22.89
N ILE A 963 -5.85 4.54 22.90
CA ILE A 963 -6.05 5.68 23.80
C ILE A 963 -6.88 6.71 23.03
N GLY A 964 -8.15 6.85 23.41
CA GLY A 964 -9.05 7.87 22.87
C GLY A 964 -8.75 9.28 23.42
N PRO A 965 -9.48 10.31 22.98
CA PRO A 965 -9.42 11.61 23.62
C PRO A 965 -9.90 11.54 25.07
N ALA A 966 -9.43 12.44 25.93
CA ALA A 966 -9.94 12.59 27.29
C ALA A 966 -11.46 12.81 27.29
N GLN A 967 -12.18 12.30 28.30
CA GLN A 967 -13.62 12.55 28.41
C GLN A 967 -13.85 14.03 28.67
N SER A 968 -14.24 14.78 27.64
CA SER A 968 -14.80 16.10 27.85
C SER A 968 -16.09 15.92 28.66
N HIS A 969 -16.17 16.55 29.82
CA HIS A 969 -17.36 16.58 30.69
C HIS A 969 -18.57 17.32 30.05
N GLY A 970 -18.69 17.35 28.71
CA GLY A 970 -19.61 18.24 27.99
C GLY A 970 -20.34 17.66 26.78
N ARG A 971 -19.94 16.52 26.19
CA ARG A 971 -20.77 15.87 25.16
C ARG A 971 -21.89 15.06 25.82
N ARG A 972 -22.97 15.76 26.19
CA ARG A 972 -24.28 15.11 26.39
C ARG A 972 -24.50 14.21 25.18
N ARG A 973 -24.69 12.90 25.41
CA ARG A 973 -25.37 12.02 24.45
C ARG A 973 -26.64 12.78 24.03
N VAL A 974 -26.68 13.26 22.79
CA VAL A 974 -27.93 13.69 22.19
C VAL A 974 -28.76 12.42 22.14
N LYS A 975 -29.71 12.30 23.08
CA LYS A 975 -30.72 11.25 23.01
C LYS A 975 -31.47 11.48 21.71
N GLU A 976 -31.50 10.45 20.89
CA GLU A 976 -32.29 10.35 19.67
C GLU A 976 -33.73 10.80 19.94
N ALA A 977 -34.24 11.63 19.03
CA ALA A 977 -35.67 11.88 18.83
C ALA A 977 -36.00 11.45 17.40
#